data_AF-A0A522CFD4-F1
#
_entry.id   AF-A0A522CFD4-F1
#
_cell.length_a   1.000
_cell.length_b   1.000
_cell.length_c   1.000
_cell.angle_alpha   90.00
_cell.angle_beta   90.00
_cell.angle_gamma   90.00
#
_symmetry.space_group_name_H-M   'P 1'
#
loop_
_entity.id
_entity.type
_entity.pdbx_description
1 polymer ?
#
loop_
_entity_poly.entity_id
_entity_poly.type
_entity_poly.pdbx_seq_one_letter_code
_entity_poly.pdbx_strand_id
1 'polypeptide(L)'
;MRIKKFNSERGRSHFINRTCVKILQGGMKPLSRFHSRRGIFIMATYVGTGSDDILVSTNTTSLTTVDTMTGLAGDDLLVGGVGNDTLDGGLGMDAMYGGVGNDIYIVDDANDTVNENASEGTADTVKTSITFSLAAFDNVENITAIAGAGAIDLTGNDGNNTLDGSLNTSANILTGGLGDDTYVIGTGDSIVENSSEGTDTVKAAISIDLTSGSYNNVENATLLAAAAANTTLTGGAGTNVLTGNINANTLDGGTGADTMSGGGGNDTYMVDNTGDSVIGGAGVDTVLATLADTETFSVASSALVERITLLGVTDSNATGNALVNILTGNTGDNTLNGGAGADTMIGGAGDDTYVVDLATDKITETSGTDTVIFNGTTANTTYTLAAGLENLTLGGSANINGTGNAVVNTILGNSGNNILNGGLGADSMDGGAGNDTFVVDDVGDIVTDTSGTDLVNSSVTYTLGAGIEKLTLTGTAVINGTGNTGANVITGNGAANILSDGGVGSADTLIGGAGNDTYIVYNTGDLITEASGTDTVQFFGSNGQTYTLGTGVENLTLMGVTNSNGTGGSGNNILIGNTGNNTLDGGLGNDVMKGGAGNDTYLANVTADIVSELNGQGTDSVTFNGLGTSSANTLYTLSAYVENLTLGGTANLNGTGNAQDNIITGNSGNNILNGSGGTDTVSFANATSGVTADLTGGTATGFGTDTISNFENLTGSAYDDTLTGTSGNNVLDGGGDVSGDTMIGGAGNDTYVIHSGNETLTETSGTDEVTSSFVSVDLTNYSGIENASLTGSSNLDLTGDANDNILTGNSGNNTIDTGDGTDTVDAGDGDDVIIGGLNNVDADTVDGGNGSDTFDFSYITVDGLVVDLDWGFAWVTLQTGTEVFSNVENVIGSVHDDHLIAHSSGSIIDGGGSTTGDVLDGDAGNDTFIVHTTNDVATSGGGTDLVESSLISLDLTSGNYSGIHNATLLGSSNLDIIGDNSGDVLTGNSGDNSITGGSGNDTLIGGTGADTLDGGSGGDDMAGGDGNDVYYVDNAGDNITENASEGTDTVNVDTIASYTLGANEDNLVLTMAGGTTTGTGNGDANIITGNNSGNVLDGAGGDDTITGGTGADDIDGGSGNDLLTGGLGVDTFALTTAPNALTNVDTLTDFDPTAVTGDVLDVSAILTGSPLDATGYVDFVTSGGDTEVYVDADGGADGYVLAAVLQGVTGLDGTEDALVTAGTLVI
;
A
#
# COMPACT_ATOMS: atom_id res chain seq x y z
N MET A 1 12.75 -72.66 -76.83
CA MET A 1 13.30 -73.92 -76.29
C MET A 1 12.23 -74.56 -75.42
N ARG A 2 11.72 -75.75 -75.75
CA ARG A 2 12.09 -77.10 -75.23
C ARG A 2 11.43 -77.51 -73.88
N ILE A 3 10.51 -78.51 -73.96
CA ILE A 3 10.49 -79.80 -73.18
C ILE A 3 10.11 -79.67 -71.67
N LYS A 4 9.22 -80.45 -70.99
CA LYS A 4 8.43 -81.73 -71.07
C LYS A 4 6.99 -81.45 -70.54
N LYS A 5 5.89 -82.21 -70.68
CA LYS A 5 5.43 -83.45 -71.38
C LYS A 5 5.72 -84.87 -70.80
N PHE A 6 4.67 -85.73 -70.85
CA PHE A 6 4.50 -87.17 -70.48
C PHE A 6 4.25 -87.45 -68.97
N ASN A 7 3.11 -88.02 -68.50
CA ASN A 7 2.31 -89.26 -68.81
C ASN A 7 2.56 -90.33 -67.71
N SER A 8 1.70 -91.33 -67.41
CA SER A 8 0.71 -92.08 -68.22
C SER A 8 -0.40 -92.70 -67.32
N GLU A 9 -1.69 -92.74 -67.74
CA GLU A 9 -2.43 -93.95 -68.23
C GLU A 9 -2.66 -95.10 -67.20
N ARG A 10 -3.76 -95.86 -67.14
CA ARG A 10 -5.07 -96.06 -67.84
C ARG A 10 -5.93 -96.96 -66.90
N GLY A 11 -7.26 -97.07 -66.97
CA GLY A 11 -8.29 -96.40 -67.77
C GLY A 11 -9.52 -97.30 -68.06
N ARG A 12 -10.63 -96.69 -68.55
CA ARG A 12 -11.81 -97.31 -69.24
C ARG A 12 -12.75 -98.20 -68.38
N SER A 13 -14.06 -98.36 -68.65
CA SER A 13 -14.93 -97.99 -69.80
C SER A 13 -16.39 -97.79 -69.27
N HIS A 14 -17.19 -96.75 -69.56
CA HIS A 14 -17.81 -96.23 -70.82
C HIS A 14 -19.15 -96.92 -71.23
N PHE A 15 -20.14 -96.09 -71.67
CA PHE A 15 -21.47 -96.36 -72.28
C PHE A 15 -22.72 -96.61 -71.38
N ILE A 16 -23.98 -96.20 -71.71
CA ILE A 16 -24.53 -94.98 -72.41
C ILE A 16 -26.09 -94.91 -72.33
N ASN A 17 -26.66 -93.70 -72.22
CA ASN A 17 -27.99 -93.16 -72.63
C ASN A 17 -29.38 -93.88 -72.44
N ARG A 18 -30.34 -93.01 -72.01
CA ARG A 18 -31.70 -92.71 -72.53
C ARG A 18 -32.97 -93.46 -72.06
N THR A 19 -33.76 -92.73 -71.26
CA THR A 19 -35.15 -92.25 -71.55
C THR A 19 -36.24 -93.26 -71.96
N CYS A 20 -37.29 -93.45 -71.13
CA CYS A 20 -38.63 -92.83 -71.29
C CYS A 20 -39.72 -93.39 -70.32
N VAL A 21 -40.55 -92.48 -69.77
CA VAL A 21 -41.97 -92.54 -69.32
C VAL A 21 -42.73 -93.90 -69.29
N LYS A 22 -43.48 -94.22 -68.19
CA LYS A 22 -44.99 -94.30 -68.12
C LYS A 22 -45.61 -94.97 -66.85
N ILE A 23 -46.40 -94.20 -66.09
CA ILE A 23 -47.70 -94.46 -65.37
C ILE A 23 -48.12 -95.92 -64.97
N LEU A 24 -48.43 -96.19 -63.67
CA LEU A 24 -49.77 -96.57 -63.11
C LEU A 24 -49.81 -97.09 -61.64
N GLN A 25 -50.67 -96.46 -60.82
CA GLN A 25 -51.55 -96.95 -59.73
C GLN A 25 -51.24 -98.22 -58.89
N GLY A 26 -51.31 -98.07 -57.54
CA GLY A 26 -52.24 -98.88 -56.70
C GLY A 26 -51.69 -99.66 -55.48
N GLY A 27 -52.26 -99.40 -54.29
CA GLY A 27 -52.49 -100.44 -53.25
C GLY A 27 -51.71 -100.37 -51.93
N MET A 28 -52.43 -100.40 -50.79
CA MET A 28 -51.90 -100.33 -49.40
C MET A 28 -52.01 -101.71 -48.67
N LYS A 29 -51.50 -102.00 -47.46
CA LYS A 29 -50.79 -101.19 -46.44
C LYS A 29 -49.32 -101.67 -46.17
N PRO A 30 -48.91 -102.36 -45.07
CA PRO A 30 -47.68 -101.94 -44.39
C PRO A 30 -46.60 -103.02 -44.14
N LEU A 31 -45.32 -102.60 -44.13
CA LEU A 31 -44.25 -103.33 -43.47
C LEU A 31 -43.49 -102.40 -42.51
N SER A 32 -43.41 -102.82 -41.25
CA SER A 32 -42.79 -102.06 -40.16
C SER A 32 -41.46 -102.67 -39.76
N ARG A 33 -40.52 -101.79 -39.35
CA ARG A 33 -39.25 -102.07 -38.65
C ARG A 33 -38.18 -102.87 -39.44
N PHE A 34 -37.06 -102.24 -39.77
CA PHE A 34 -35.89 -102.22 -38.86
C PHE A 34 -34.79 -101.21 -39.25
N HIS A 35 -34.53 -100.28 -38.32
CA HIS A 35 -33.27 -99.61 -37.95
C HIS A 35 -32.05 -99.47 -38.90
N SER A 36 -31.49 -98.25 -38.82
CA SER A 36 -30.09 -97.94 -38.46
C SER A 36 -29.06 -97.55 -39.55
N ARG A 37 -28.80 -96.22 -39.54
CA ARG A 37 -27.51 -95.51 -39.73
C ARG A 37 -27.05 -95.14 -41.15
N ARG A 38 -26.52 -93.90 -41.19
CA ARG A 38 -26.02 -93.11 -42.34
C ARG A 38 -27.13 -92.56 -43.22
N GLY A 39 -27.50 -91.32 -42.92
CA GLY A 39 -28.46 -90.55 -43.70
C GLY A 39 -27.95 -90.36 -45.12
N ILE A 40 -28.68 -90.94 -46.07
CA ILE A 40 -28.79 -90.40 -47.41
C ILE A 40 -29.86 -89.32 -47.29
N PHE A 41 -29.46 -88.06 -47.43
CA PHE A 41 -30.39 -86.95 -47.59
C PHE A 41 -31.16 -87.20 -48.90
N ILE A 42 -32.46 -87.40 -48.79
CA ILE A 42 -33.36 -87.45 -49.94
C ILE A 42 -34.04 -86.09 -49.95
N MET A 43 -33.62 -85.21 -50.87
CA MET A 43 -34.49 -84.13 -51.32
C MET A 43 -35.62 -84.79 -52.11
N ALA A 44 -36.88 -84.56 -51.74
CA ALA A 44 -38.00 -85.04 -52.53
C ALA A 44 -38.38 -83.96 -53.56
N THR A 45 -38.11 -84.26 -54.83
CA THR A 45 -38.61 -83.44 -55.94
C THR A 45 -40.00 -83.95 -56.33
N TYR A 46 -41.02 -83.14 -56.09
CA TYR A 46 -42.39 -83.36 -56.54
C TYR A 46 -42.62 -82.54 -57.81
N VAL A 47 -43.22 -83.14 -58.84
CA VAL A 47 -43.54 -82.43 -60.09
C VAL A 47 -44.95 -82.83 -60.49
N GLY A 48 -45.80 -81.83 -60.71
CA GLY A 48 -47.17 -81.92 -61.20
C GLY A 48 -47.22 -82.25 -62.68
N THR A 49 -48.33 -81.90 -63.32
CA THR A 49 -48.65 -82.29 -64.69
C THR A 49 -48.88 -81.11 -65.62
N GLY A 50 -50.14 -80.76 -65.87
CA GLY A 50 -50.58 -79.72 -66.80
C GLY A 50 -52.09 -79.54 -66.66
N SER A 51 -52.56 -79.69 -65.42
CA SER A 51 -53.93 -79.75 -64.93
C SER A 51 -53.85 -79.73 -63.40
N ASP A 52 -54.84 -79.10 -62.77
CA ASP A 52 -54.99 -78.88 -61.32
C ASP A 52 -54.51 -80.08 -60.46
N ASP A 53 -53.35 -79.93 -59.82
CA ASP A 53 -52.63 -80.94 -59.05
C ASP A 53 -52.52 -80.54 -57.56
N ILE A 54 -52.37 -81.55 -56.68
CA ILE A 54 -52.16 -81.34 -55.23
C ILE A 54 -50.84 -82.00 -54.81
N LEU A 55 -49.83 -81.19 -54.53
CA LEU A 55 -48.49 -81.59 -54.13
C LEU A 55 -48.34 -81.34 -52.63
N VAL A 56 -48.11 -82.39 -51.84
CA VAL A 56 -47.97 -82.28 -50.37
C VAL A 56 -46.77 -83.09 -49.94
N SER A 57 -45.83 -82.45 -49.23
CA SER A 57 -44.68 -83.17 -48.67
C SER A 57 -45.12 -84.21 -47.65
N THR A 58 -44.25 -85.21 -47.47
CA THR A 58 -44.37 -86.18 -46.37
C THR A 58 -43.47 -85.85 -45.18
N ASN A 59 -42.71 -84.76 -45.25
CA ASN A 59 -41.84 -84.27 -44.21
C ASN A 59 -42.65 -83.43 -43.20
N THR A 60 -42.75 -83.91 -41.96
CA THR A 60 -43.55 -83.25 -40.90
C THR A 60 -42.76 -83.04 -39.61
N THR A 61 -41.42 -83.18 -39.64
CA THR A 61 -40.58 -83.17 -38.42
C THR A 61 -39.13 -82.70 -38.59
N SER A 62 -38.63 -82.39 -39.81
CA SER A 62 -37.20 -82.24 -40.05
C SER A 62 -36.83 -80.96 -40.82
N LEU A 63 -36.46 -79.92 -40.07
CA LEU A 63 -35.94 -78.60 -40.53
C LEU A 63 -34.62 -78.65 -41.34
N THR A 64 -34.15 -79.84 -41.74
CA THR A 64 -32.90 -80.00 -42.52
C THR A 64 -33.09 -80.81 -43.80
N THR A 65 -34.32 -81.25 -44.04
CA THR A 65 -34.75 -81.78 -45.34
C THR A 65 -35.33 -80.62 -46.14
N VAL A 66 -35.07 -80.64 -47.44
CA VAL A 66 -35.40 -79.59 -48.39
C VAL A 66 -36.07 -80.30 -49.57
N ASP A 67 -37.33 -79.99 -49.77
CA ASP A 67 -38.15 -80.50 -50.85
C ASP A 67 -38.29 -79.42 -51.94
N THR A 68 -38.56 -79.86 -53.16
CA THR A 68 -38.76 -78.95 -54.31
C THR A 68 -39.99 -79.39 -55.06
N MET A 69 -40.95 -78.50 -55.22
CA MET A 69 -42.27 -78.80 -55.75
C MET A 69 -42.57 -77.88 -56.92
N THR A 70 -42.90 -78.46 -58.07
CA THR A 70 -43.23 -77.71 -59.29
C THR A 70 -44.56 -78.16 -59.86
N GLY A 71 -45.58 -77.30 -59.93
CA GLY A 71 -46.91 -77.61 -60.47
C GLY A 71 -46.94 -77.71 -62.00
N LEU A 72 -46.30 -76.74 -62.65
CA LEU A 72 -46.12 -76.50 -64.10
C LEU A 72 -47.24 -75.68 -64.76
N ALA A 73 -48.49 -76.14 -64.70
CA ALA A 73 -49.65 -75.43 -65.28
C ALA A 73 -50.97 -76.07 -64.84
N GLY A 74 -51.94 -75.27 -64.42
CA GLY A 74 -53.17 -75.71 -63.75
C GLY A 74 -53.48 -74.77 -62.58
N ASP A 75 -54.60 -74.95 -61.88
CA ASP A 75 -54.80 -74.26 -60.59
C ASP A 75 -54.35 -75.22 -59.46
N ASP A 76 -53.07 -75.15 -59.07
CA ASP A 76 -52.36 -76.15 -58.26
C ASP A 76 -52.28 -75.79 -56.76
N LEU A 77 -52.18 -76.81 -55.89
CA LEU A 77 -52.00 -76.65 -54.44
C LEU A 77 -50.71 -77.34 -53.96
N LEU A 78 -49.73 -76.55 -53.51
CA LEU A 78 -48.41 -77.02 -53.04
C LEU A 78 -48.28 -76.82 -51.51
N VAL A 79 -47.78 -77.82 -50.77
CA VAL A 79 -47.65 -77.79 -49.30
C VAL A 79 -46.31 -78.39 -48.82
N GLY A 80 -45.37 -77.55 -48.36
CA GLY A 80 -43.99 -77.84 -47.92
C GLY A 80 -43.86 -78.69 -46.66
N GLY A 81 -44.55 -78.31 -45.59
CA GLY A 81 -44.60 -79.05 -44.33
C GLY A 81 -43.62 -78.54 -43.28
N VAL A 82 -42.40 -79.10 -43.23
CA VAL A 82 -41.35 -78.73 -42.25
C VAL A 82 -39.98 -78.87 -42.90
N GLY A 83 -39.40 -77.79 -43.41
CA GLY A 83 -38.18 -77.80 -44.22
C GLY A 83 -37.80 -76.39 -44.65
N ASN A 84 -36.77 -76.26 -45.47
CA ASN A 84 -36.49 -75.02 -46.20
C ASN A 84 -36.72 -75.33 -47.68
N ASP A 85 -37.98 -75.43 -48.04
CA ASP A 85 -38.50 -75.99 -49.27
C ASP A 85 -38.58 -74.93 -50.38
N THR A 86 -38.85 -75.38 -51.60
CA THR A 86 -39.06 -74.48 -52.75
C THR A 86 -40.30 -74.91 -53.50
N LEU A 87 -41.31 -74.05 -53.53
CA LEU A 87 -42.61 -74.25 -54.15
C LEU A 87 -42.69 -73.35 -55.38
N ASP A 88 -43.06 -73.94 -56.51
CA ASP A 88 -43.08 -73.31 -57.84
C ASP A 88 -44.38 -73.72 -58.50
N GLY A 89 -45.40 -72.86 -58.44
CA GLY A 89 -46.71 -73.16 -59.01
C GLY A 89 -46.61 -73.38 -60.52
N GLY A 90 -46.15 -72.35 -61.22
CA GLY A 90 -46.11 -72.28 -62.67
C GLY A 90 -47.36 -71.57 -63.19
N LEU A 91 -47.78 -71.91 -64.41
CA LEU A 91 -48.81 -71.15 -65.11
C LEU A 91 -50.22 -71.49 -64.61
N GLY A 92 -50.72 -70.73 -63.63
CA GLY A 92 -51.95 -71.07 -62.93
C GLY A 92 -52.61 -69.95 -62.12
N MET A 93 -53.54 -70.35 -61.27
CA MET A 93 -53.91 -69.60 -60.06
C MET A 93 -53.59 -70.51 -58.88
N ASP A 94 -52.36 -70.43 -58.40
CA ASP A 94 -51.82 -71.45 -57.51
C ASP A 94 -51.94 -71.07 -56.03
N ALA A 95 -51.91 -72.08 -55.16
CA ALA A 95 -51.92 -71.92 -53.71
C ALA A 95 -50.73 -72.65 -53.09
N MET A 96 -49.80 -71.89 -52.52
CA MET A 96 -48.55 -72.38 -51.96
C MET A 96 -48.50 -72.14 -50.44
N TYR A 97 -48.20 -73.20 -49.70
CA TYR A 97 -48.04 -73.22 -48.25
C TYR A 97 -46.67 -73.83 -47.92
N GLY A 98 -45.72 -73.05 -47.44
CA GLY A 98 -44.42 -73.56 -47.02
C GLY A 98 -44.54 -74.36 -45.73
N GLY A 99 -44.93 -73.70 -44.65
CA GLY A 99 -44.94 -74.28 -43.32
C GLY A 99 -43.60 -74.07 -42.61
N VAL A 100 -43.19 -75.00 -41.76
CA VAL A 100 -42.15 -74.68 -40.75
C VAL A 100 -40.73 -74.77 -41.31
N GLY A 101 -40.19 -73.63 -41.74
CA GLY A 101 -38.79 -73.30 -41.95
C GLY A 101 -38.68 -72.03 -42.80
N ASN A 102 -37.58 -71.81 -43.55
CA ASN A 102 -37.51 -70.63 -44.42
C ASN A 102 -37.60 -71.08 -45.88
N ASP A 103 -38.75 -70.82 -46.48
CA ASP A 103 -39.22 -71.39 -47.74
C ASP A 103 -39.14 -70.39 -48.90
N ILE A 104 -39.17 -70.91 -50.12
CA ILE A 104 -39.09 -70.12 -51.36
C ILE A 104 -40.30 -70.39 -52.24
N TYR A 105 -41.08 -69.35 -52.54
CA TYR A 105 -42.22 -69.38 -53.46
C TYR A 105 -41.81 -68.79 -54.80
N ILE A 106 -42.04 -69.49 -55.90
CA ILE A 106 -41.86 -68.95 -57.25
C ILE A 106 -43.25 -68.60 -57.78
N VAL A 107 -43.42 -67.31 -58.10
CA VAL A 107 -44.68 -66.71 -58.55
C VAL A 107 -44.52 -66.23 -59.99
N ASP A 108 -45.44 -66.64 -60.87
CA ASP A 108 -45.48 -66.18 -62.26
C ASP A 108 -46.86 -65.76 -62.79
N ASP A 109 -47.95 -66.00 -62.04
CA ASP A 109 -49.25 -65.37 -62.25
C ASP A 109 -49.66 -64.43 -61.10
N ALA A 110 -50.38 -63.35 -61.43
CA ALA A 110 -50.80 -62.34 -60.47
C ALA A 110 -51.94 -62.81 -59.52
N ASN A 111 -52.50 -64.00 -59.75
CA ASN A 111 -53.52 -64.60 -58.91
C ASN A 111 -52.96 -65.68 -57.94
N ASP A 112 -51.66 -65.96 -58.00
CA ASP A 112 -51.00 -66.89 -57.08
C ASP A 112 -51.13 -66.42 -55.62
N THR A 113 -51.31 -67.39 -54.71
CA THR A 113 -51.47 -67.15 -53.29
C THR A 113 -50.38 -67.88 -52.49
N VAL A 114 -49.65 -67.13 -51.69
CA VAL A 114 -48.69 -67.64 -50.70
C VAL A 114 -49.35 -67.58 -49.33
N ASN A 115 -49.18 -68.58 -48.47
CA ASN A 115 -49.96 -68.68 -47.23
C ASN A 115 -49.16 -69.26 -46.07
N GLU A 116 -48.42 -68.36 -45.40
CA GLU A 116 -47.64 -68.66 -44.21
C GLU A 116 -48.34 -68.22 -42.94
N ASN A 117 -48.25 -69.06 -41.90
CA ASN A 117 -48.70 -68.70 -40.56
C ASN A 117 -47.54 -68.10 -39.76
N ALA A 118 -47.88 -67.22 -38.81
CA ALA A 118 -46.90 -66.59 -37.94
C ALA A 118 -46.02 -67.62 -37.20
N SER A 119 -44.70 -67.37 -37.19
CA SER A 119 -43.66 -68.21 -36.57
C SER A 119 -43.40 -69.58 -37.23
N GLU A 120 -43.79 -69.77 -38.49
CA GLU A 120 -43.39 -70.95 -39.25
C GLU A 120 -41.98 -70.80 -39.84
N GLY A 121 -41.63 -69.62 -40.37
CA GLY A 121 -40.26 -69.22 -40.73
C GLY A 121 -39.77 -67.92 -40.10
N THR A 122 -38.61 -67.44 -40.58
CA THR A 122 -38.04 -66.12 -40.25
C THR A 122 -37.34 -65.42 -41.43
N ALA A 123 -37.47 -65.96 -42.65
CA ALA A 123 -36.87 -65.39 -43.86
C ALA A 123 -37.51 -66.04 -45.12
N ASP A 124 -38.83 -66.06 -45.15
CA ASP A 124 -39.60 -66.64 -46.25
C ASP A 124 -39.51 -65.71 -47.47
N THR A 125 -39.40 -66.30 -48.67
CA THR A 125 -39.00 -65.56 -49.88
C THR A 125 -39.91 -65.81 -51.07
N VAL A 126 -40.60 -64.78 -51.55
CA VAL A 126 -41.23 -64.78 -52.89
C VAL A 126 -40.19 -64.42 -53.95
N LYS A 127 -40.08 -65.24 -55.00
CA LYS A 127 -39.31 -64.96 -56.21
C LYS A 127 -40.26 -64.80 -57.37
N THR A 128 -40.37 -63.59 -57.89
CA THR A 128 -41.38 -63.26 -58.88
C THR A 128 -40.77 -62.93 -60.25
N SER A 129 -41.45 -63.35 -61.32
CA SER A 129 -41.15 -62.92 -62.69
C SER A 129 -42.06 -61.78 -63.20
N ILE A 130 -42.98 -61.31 -62.34
CA ILE A 130 -43.99 -60.27 -62.60
C ILE A 130 -44.01 -59.24 -61.46
N THR A 131 -44.56 -58.04 -61.70
CA THR A 131 -44.86 -57.09 -60.62
C THR A 131 -45.75 -57.75 -59.56
N PHE A 132 -45.34 -57.75 -58.29
CA PHE A 132 -46.01 -58.48 -57.21
C PHE A 132 -45.92 -57.75 -55.87
N SER A 133 -46.91 -57.96 -54.99
CA SER A 133 -47.07 -57.26 -53.71
C SER A 133 -47.29 -58.25 -52.56
N LEU A 134 -46.53 -58.07 -51.48
CA LEU A 134 -46.66 -58.83 -50.24
C LEU A 134 -47.78 -58.31 -49.32
N ALA A 135 -48.44 -57.18 -49.63
CA ALA A 135 -49.41 -56.50 -48.76
C ALA A 135 -50.69 -57.29 -48.40
N ALA A 136 -50.85 -58.52 -48.92
CA ALA A 136 -51.91 -59.46 -48.55
C ALA A 136 -51.39 -60.69 -47.77
N PHE A 137 -50.09 -60.70 -47.43
CA PHE A 137 -49.32 -61.85 -46.97
C PHE A 137 -48.43 -61.45 -45.77
N ASP A 138 -49.05 -61.23 -44.61
CA ASP A 138 -48.47 -60.64 -43.39
C ASP A 138 -47.22 -61.36 -42.80
N ASN A 139 -46.92 -62.60 -43.23
CA ASN A 139 -45.85 -63.44 -42.66
C ASN A 139 -44.81 -63.88 -43.73
N VAL A 140 -44.49 -63.00 -44.68
CA VAL A 140 -43.43 -63.22 -45.68
C VAL A 140 -42.46 -62.05 -45.61
N GLU A 141 -41.17 -62.32 -45.33
CA GLU A 141 -40.19 -61.26 -45.10
C GLU A 141 -39.34 -60.87 -46.33
N ASN A 142 -39.41 -61.59 -47.46
CA ASN A 142 -38.53 -61.30 -48.60
C ASN A 142 -39.26 -61.42 -49.93
N ILE A 143 -38.94 -60.51 -50.85
CA ILE A 143 -39.38 -60.58 -52.25
C ILE A 143 -38.20 -60.26 -53.18
N THR A 144 -38.03 -61.04 -54.24
CA THR A 144 -36.92 -60.91 -55.20
C THR A 144 -37.41 -60.96 -56.63
N ALA A 145 -37.03 -59.99 -57.45
CA ALA A 145 -37.27 -60.00 -58.88
C ALA A 145 -36.35 -61.01 -59.59
N ILE A 146 -36.92 -61.86 -60.44
CA ILE A 146 -36.15 -62.78 -61.30
C ILE A 146 -35.67 -62.01 -62.55
N ALA A 147 -34.49 -62.37 -63.07
CA ALA A 147 -33.88 -61.72 -64.22
C ALA A 147 -34.81 -61.71 -65.47
N GLY A 148 -35.26 -60.52 -65.86
CA GLY A 148 -36.18 -60.28 -66.98
C GLY A 148 -35.80 -59.08 -67.86
N ALA A 149 -36.56 -58.87 -68.93
CA ALA A 149 -36.34 -57.80 -69.92
C ALA A 149 -37.36 -56.64 -69.81
N GLY A 150 -38.17 -56.63 -68.77
CA GLY A 150 -39.08 -55.55 -68.39
C GLY A 150 -38.99 -55.30 -66.89
N ALA A 151 -39.50 -54.15 -66.45
CA ALA A 151 -39.60 -53.80 -65.04
C ALA A 151 -40.45 -54.82 -64.27
N ILE A 152 -40.01 -55.15 -63.06
CA ILE A 152 -40.69 -56.00 -62.10
C ILE A 152 -40.74 -55.21 -60.79
N ASP A 153 -41.86 -54.50 -60.60
CA ASP A 153 -42.04 -53.68 -59.40
C ASP A 153 -42.38 -54.58 -58.20
N LEU A 154 -41.77 -54.30 -57.05
CA LEU A 154 -41.91 -55.11 -55.83
C LEU A 154 -42.56 -54.28 -54.74
N THR A 155 -43.54 -54.85 -54.03
CA THR A 155 -44.16 -54.19 -52.87
C THR A 155 -44.11 -55.11 -51.65
N GLY A 156 -43.75 -54.58 -50.48
CA GLY A 156 -43.71 -55.29 -49.21
C GLY A 156 -45.06 -55.41 -48.49
N ASN A 157 -44.99 -55.71 -47.20
CA ASN A 157 -46.09 -55.73 -46.23
C ASN A 157 -45.71 -54.86 -45.01
N ASP A 158 -46.57 -54.81 -43.98
CA ASP A 158 -46.36 -53.97 -42.78
C ASP A 158 -45.24 -54.47 -41.83
N GLY A 159 -44.42 -55.45 -42.23
CA GLY A 159 -43.31 -55.99 -41.45
C GLY A 159 -41.96 -55.81 -42.15
N ASN A 160 -40.86 -55.96 -41.40
CA ASN A 160 -39.49 -55.76 -41.92
C ASN A 160 -39.19 -56.70 -43.10
N ASN A 161 -39.08 -56.14 -44.31
CA ASN A 161 -38.98 -56.86 -45.57
C ASN A 161 -37.61 -56.66 -46.25
N THR A 162 -37.15 -57.63 -47.04
CA THR A 162 -36.07 -57.45 -48.01
C THR A 162 -36.60 -57.53 -49.44
N LEU A 163 -36.54 -56.41 -50.16
CA LEU A 163 -36.96 -56.26 -51.55
C LEU A 163 -35.71 -56.23 -52.46
N ASP A 164 -35.46 -57.30 -53.22
CA ASP A 164 -34.30 -57.41 -54.12
C ASP A 164 -34.70 -57.29 -55.60
N GLY A 165 -34.53 -56.08 -56.15
CA GLY A 165 -34.68 -55.79 -57.58
C GLY A 165 -33.41 -56.02 -58.40
N SER A 166 -32.25 -56.17 -57.74
CA SER A 166 -30.91 -56.06 -58.36
C SER A 166 -30.58 -57.11 -59.42
N LEU A 167 -31.32 -58.22 -59.46
CA LEU A 167 -31.20 -59.27 -60.48
C LEU A 167 -31.94 -58.93 -61.78
N ASN A 168 -32.86 -57.96 -61.79
CA ASN A 168 -33.48 -57.42 -62.99
C ASN A 168 -32.65 -56.25 -63.53
N THR A 169 -32.47 -56.19 -64.85
CA THR A 169 -31.65 -55.16 -65.52
C THR A 169 -32.44 -53.95 -66.05
N SER A 170 -33.75 -53.95 -65.83
CA SER A 170 -34.65 -52.82 -66.08
C SER A 170 -34.75 -51.95 -64.83
N ALA A 171 -35.26 -50.72 -64.97
CA ALA A 171 -35.62 -49.88 -63.84
C ALA A 171 -36.91 -50.39 -63.18
N ASN A 172 -36.84 -50.74 -61.90
CA ASN A 172 -37.94 -51.27 -61.09
C ASN A 172 -38.34 -50.28 -59.99
N ILE A 173 -39.60 -50.30 -59.56
CA ILE A 173 -40.07 -49.59 -58.37
C ILE A 173 -40.15 -50.58 -57.21
N LEU A 174 -39.49 -50.26 -56.10
CA LEU A 174 -39.59 -50.99 -54.84
C LEU A 174 -40.36 -50.13 -53.84
N THR A 175 -41.25 -50.72 -53.05
CA THR A 175 -42.08 -50.05 -52.05
C THR A 175 -42.15 -50.96 -50.83
N GLY A 176 -41.69 -50.53 -49.66
CA GLY A 176 -41.67 -51.33 -48.46
C GLY A 176 -43.04 -51.51 -47.81
N GLY A 177 -43.25 -50.75 -46.74
CA GLY A 177 -44.39 -50.83 -45.85
C GLY A 177 -44.08 -50.13 -44.52
N LEU A 178 -44.71 -50.58 -43.43
CA LEU A 178 -44.53 -50.03 -42.08
C LEU A 178 -43.40 -50.71 -41.26
N GLY A 179 -42.44 -51.37 -41.92
CA GLY A 179 -41.35 -52.11 -41.30
C GLY A 179 -39.99 -51.43 -41.47
N ASP A 180 -38.94 -51.90 -40.76
CA ASP A 180 -37.57 -51.52 -41.12
C ASP A 180 -37.11 -52.35 -42.32
N ASP A 181 -37.22 -51.80 -43.53
CA ASP A 181 -37.07 -52.54 -44.77
C ASP A 181 -35.66 -52.43 -45.38
N THR A 182 -35.33 -53.38 -46.25
CA THR A 182 -34.06 -53.45 -46.98
C THR A 182 -34.30 -53.55 -48.49
N TYR A 183 -33.82 -52.56 -49.24
CA TYR A 183 -33.93 -52.48 -50.69
C TYR A 183 -32.61 -52.86 -51.34
N VAL A 184 -32.54 -53.96 -52.07
CA VAL A 184 -31.35 -54.35 -52.84
C VAL A 184 -31.56 -53.97 -54.31
N ILE A 185 -30.89 -52.90 -54.76
CA ILE A 185 -31.22 -52.22 -56.03
C ILE A 185 -30.16 -52.40 -57.13
N GLY A 186 -30.65 -52.40 -58.37
CA GLY A 186 -29.89 -52.35 -59.62
C GLY A 186 -29.83 -50.94 -60.22
N THR A 187 -29.39 -50.86 -61.49
CA THR A 187 -29.23 -49.58 -62.19
C THR A 187 -30.56 -49.00 -62.67
N GLY A 188 -30.99 -47.88 -62.09
CA GLY A 188 -32.16 -47.13 -62.50
C GLY A 188 -33.42 -47.43 -61.70
N ASP A 189 -33.33 -48.28 -60.68
CA ASP A 189 -34.42 -48.55 -59.73
C ASP A 189 -34.76 -47.30 -58.90
N SER A 190 -35.93 -47.28 -58.28
CA SER A 190 -36.35 -46.26 -57.31
C SER A 190 -37.18 -46.87 -56.19
N ILE A 191 -37.11 -46.25 -55.02
CA ILE A 191 -37.76 -46.66 -53.78
C ILE A 191 -38.91 -45.68 -53.48
N VAL A 192 -39.98 -46.12 -52.83
CA VAL A 192 -41.18 -45.32 -52.54
C VAL A 192 -41.65 -45.59 -51.11
N GLU A 193 -41.02 -44.90 -50.16
CA GLU A 193 -41.43 -44.93 -48.74
C GLU A 193 -42.12 -43.63 -48.33
N ASN A 194 -43.06 -43.71 -47.38
CA ASN A 194 -43.60 -42.51 -46.73
C ASN A 194 -42.83 -42.19 -45.44
N SER A 195 -43.01 -40.98 -44.93
CA SER A 195 -42.34 -40.54 -43.71
C SER A 195 -42.82 -41.32 -42.47
N SER A 196 -41.87 -41.75 -41.63
CA SER A 196 -42.12 -42.43 -40.35
C SER A 196 -42.70 -43.84 -40.47
N GLU A 197 -42.34 -44.56 -41.53
CA GLU A 197 -42.77 -45.95 -41.75
C GLU A 197 -41.72 -46.99 -41.29
N GLY A 198 -40.45 -46.62 -41.08
CA GLY A 198 -39.42 -47.54 -40.60
C GLY A 198 -38.10 -46.84 -40.23
N THR A 199 -37.03 -47.62 -40.17
CA THR A 199 -35.63 -47.17 -40.30
C THR A 199 -34.99 -47.93 -41.46
N ASP A 200 -35.09 -47.36 -42.65
CA ASP A 200 -34.97 -48.09 -43.90
C ASP A 200 -33.54 -48.17 -44.43
N THR A 201 -33.22 -49.21 -45.20
CA THR A 201 -31.85 -49.43 -45.74
C THR A 201 -31.81 -49.77 -47.22
N VAL A 202 -31.24 -48.89 -48.04
CA VAL A 202 -30.90 -49.18 -49.44
C VAL A 202 -29.50 -49.79 -49.57
N LYS A 203 -29.37 -50.85 -50.39
CA LYS A 203 -28.14 -51.62 -50.63
C LYS A 203 -27.88 -51.74 -52.12
N ALA A 204 -26.72 -51.29 -52.60
CA ALA A 204 -26.45 -51.23 -54.05
C ALA A 204 -25.01 -51.57 -54.43
N ALA A 205 -24.81 -51.97 -55.70
CA ALA A 205 -23.48 -52.08 -56.32
C ALA A 205 -23.05 -50.80 -57.08
N ILE A 206 -23.78 -49.70 -56.86
CA ILE A 206 -23.65 -48.39 -57.53
C ILE A 206 -23.74 -47.27 -56.49
N SER A 207 -23.45 -46.03 -56.88
CA SER A 207 -23.61 -44.87 -55.99
C SER A 207 -25.06 -44.67 -55.60
N ILE A 208 -25.27 -44.22 -54.36
CA ILE A 208 -26.58 -43.90 -53.78
C ILE A 208 -26.51 -42.44 -53.31
N ASP A 209 -27.57 -41.68 -53.59
CA ASP A 209 -27.73 -40.29 -53.18
C ASP A 209 -29.11 -40.14 -52.54
N LEU A 210 -29.17 -40.13 -51.21
CA LEU A 210 -30.41 -40.05 -50.43
C LEU A 210 -31.08 -38.66 -50.53
N THR A 211 -30.42 -37.65 -51.09
CA THR A 211 -31.06 -36.37 -51.46
C THR A 211 -31.90 -36.49 -52.74
N SER A 212 -31.67 -37.53 -53.54
CA SER A 212 -32.37 -37.73 -54.81
C SER A 212 -33.81 -38.19 -54.57
N GLY A 213 -34.73 -37.65 -55.37
CA GLY A 213 -36.16 -37.98 -55.28
C GLY A 213 -36.54 -39.43 -55.58
N SER A 214 -35.57 -40.29 -55.87
CA SER A 214 -35.71 -41.75 -56.04
C SER A 214 -35.56 -42.54 -54.74
N TYR A 215 -35.07 -41.94 -53.65
CA TYR A 215 -34.82 -42.61 -52.36
C TYR A 215 -35.30 -41.77 -51.16
N ASN A 216 -36.34 -40.95 -51.35
CA ASN A 216 -36.90 -40.12 -50.27
C ASN A 216 -37.32 -41.00 -49.08
N ASN A 217 -37.09 -40.49 -47.86
CA ASN A 217 -37.44 -41.17 -46.59
C ASN A 217 -36.72 -42.50 -46.36
N VAL A 218 -35.55 -42.74 -46.99
CA VAL A 218 -34.68 -43.88 -46.66
C VAL A 218 -33.52 -43.38 -45.80
N GLU A 219 -33.35 -43.94 -44.59
CA GLU A 219 -32.34 -43.46 -43.63
C GLU A 219 -30.94 -44.02 -43.88
N ASN A 220 -30.79 -45.23 -44.40
CA ASN A 220 -29.48 -45.91 -44.42
C ASN A 220 -29.08 -46.35 -45.81
N ALA A 221 -27.78 -46.25 -46.12
CA ALA A 221 -27.22 -46.70 -47.40
C ALA A 221 -26.01 -47.62 -47.19
N THR A 222 -25.95 -48.74 -47.91
CA THR A 222 -24.83 -49.71 -47.82
C THR A 222 -24.34 -50.12 -49.20
N LEU A 223 -23.02 -50.06 -49.43
CA LEU A 223 -22.41 -50.59 -50.63
C LEU A 223 -22.24 -52.11 -50.54
N LEU A 224 -22.76 -52.82 -51.54
CA LEU A 224 -22.52 -54.25 -51.72
C LEU A 224 -21.03 -54.49 -52.01
N ALA A 225 -20.52 -55.67 -51.63
CA ALA A 225 -19.13 -56.08 -51.90
C ALA A 225 -18.73 -56.11 -53.39
N ALA A 226 -19.70 -55.98 -54.30
CA ALA A 226 -19.49 -55.89 -55.75
C ALA A 226 -19.38 -54.44 -56.28
N ALA A 227 -19.67 -53.40 -55.48
CA ALA A 227 -19.52 -52.02 -55.90
C ALA A 227 -18.05 -51.67 -56.18
N ALA A 228 -17.82 -50.80 -57.16
CA ALA A 228 -16.48 -50.44 -57.61
C ALA A 228 -15.76 -49.50 -56.62
N ALA A 229 -14.44 -49.34 -56.81
CA ALA A 229 -13.71 -48.24 -56.17
C ALA A 229 -14.23 -46.87 -56.67
N ASN A 230 -14.15 -45.87 -55.78
CA ASN A 230 -14.67 -44.52 -55.91
C ASN A 230 -16.19 -44.47 -56.11
N THR A 231 -16.94 -45.43 -55.54
CA THR A 231 -18.40 -45.35 -55.44
C THR A 231 -18.75 -44.39 -54.29
N THR A 232 -19.75 -43.53 -54.51
CA THR A 232 -20.18 -42.51 -53.54
C THR A 232 -21.47 -42.92 -52.84
N LEU A 233 -21.54 -42.72 -51.53
CA LEU A 233 -22.77 -42.65 -50.75
C LEU A 233 -22.96 -41.21 -50.30
N THR A 234 -24.11 -40.61 -50.58
CA THR A 234 -24.49 -39.27 -50.09
C THR A 234 -25.74 -39.39 -49.24
N GLY A 235 -25.67 -38.88 -48.00
CA GLY A 235 -26.77 -38.80 -47.04
C GLY A 235 -27.68 -37.59 -47.31
N GLY A 236 -28.55 -37.30 -46.35
CA GLY A 236 -29.62 -36.31 -46.49
C GLY A 236 -29.50 -35.15 -45.51
N ALA A 237 -30.62 -34.80 -44.89
CA ALA A 237 -30.70 -33.86 -43.77
C ALA A 237 -31.25 -34.53 -42.49
N GLY A 238 -31.30 -35.87 -42.48
CA GLY A 238 -31.66 -36.68 -41.32
C GLY A 238 -30.42 -37.19 -40.58
N THR A 239 -30.57 -38.18 -39.71
CA THR A 239 -29.42 -38.96 -39.22
C THR A 239 -29.37 -40.26 -40.03
N ASN A 240 -28.37 -40.37 -40.89
CA ASN A 240 -28.18 -41.44 -41.84
C ASN A 240 -27.02 -42.37 -41.41
N VAL A 241 -27.12 -43.68 -41.69
CA VAL A 241 -25.98 -44.61 -41.59
C VAL A 241 -25.49 -44.98 -42.99
N LEU A 242 -24.29 -44.52 -43.34
CA LEU A 242 -23.62 -44.78 -44.61
C LEU A 242 -22.53 -45.83 -44.40
N THR A 243 -22.60 -46.96 -45.11
CA THR A 243 -21.64 -48.08 -44.98
C THR A 243 -21.02 -48.43 -46.33
N GLY A 244 -19.71 -48.23 -46.47
CA GLY A 244 -18.90 -48.59 -47.63
C GLY A 244 -18.58 -50.09 -47.72
N ASN A 245 -17.59 -50.44 -48.55
CA ASN A 245 -17.17 -51.83 -48.79
C ASN A 245 -15.67 -52.09 -48.53
N ILE A 246 -15.00 -52.84 -49.39
CA ILE A 246 -13.56 -53.19 -49.27
C ILE A 246 -12.68 -52.48 -50.31
N ASN A 247 -13.26 -51.53 -51.04
CA ASN A 247 -12.59 -50.66 -51.99
C ASN A 247 -12.75 -49.22 -51.53
N ALA A 248 -11.81 -48.35 -51.88
CA ALA A 248 -11.91 -46.91 -51.65
C ALA A 248 -13.30 -46.37 -52.06
N ASN A 249 -13.98 -45.68 -51.15
CA ASN A 249 -15.31 -45.10 -51.32
C ASN A 249 -15.30 -43.61 -50.95
N THR A 250 -16.36 -42.89 -51.32
CA THR A 250 -16.63 -41.55 -50.80
C THR A 250 -17.94 -41.59 -50.03
N LEU A 251 -17.92 -41.26 -48.75
CA LEU A 251 -19.10 -41.16 -47.90
C LEU A 251 -19.28 -39.68 -47.58
N ASP A 252 -20.46 -39.15 -47.85
CA ASP A 252 -20.80 -37.73 -47.68
C ASP A 252 -22.06 -37.67 -46.83
N GLY A 253 -21.95 -37.20 -45.58
CA GLY A 253 -23.09 -37.17 -44.66
C GLY A 253 -24.24 -36.31 -45.20
N GLY A 254 -23.88 -35.17 -45.79
CA GLY A 254 -24.82 -34.07 -45.93
C GLY A 254 -25.04 -33.39 -44.58
N THR A 255 -26.06 -32.54 -44.49
CA THR A 255 -26.30 -31.66 -43.33
C THR A 255 -26.86 -32.37 -42.09
N GLY A 256 -26.79 -33.70 -42.08
CA GLY A 256 -27.31 -34.56 -41.04
C GLY A 256 -26.44 -34.55 -39.79
N ALA A 257 -26.65 -35.55 -38.94
CA ALA A 257 -25.68 -35.91 -37.90
C ALA A 257 -25.47 -37.41 -38.05
N ASP A 258 -24.48 -37.77 -38.85
CA ASP A 258 -24.48 -39.04 -39.58
C ASP A 258 -23.46 -40.03 -39.05
N THR A 259 -23.62 -41.31 -39.37
CA THR A 259 -22.62 -42.35 -39.06
C THR A 259 -22.07 -42.93 -40.36
N MET A 260 -20.80 -42.64 -40.63
CA MET A 260 -20.13 -43.04 -41.87
C MET A 260 -19.05 -44.08 -41.59
N SER A 261 -19.17 -45.27 -42.20
CA SER A 261 -18.27 -46.41 -42.01
C SER A 261 -17.72 -46.87 -43.36
N GLY A 262 -16.45 -46.56 -43.67
CA GLY A 262 -15.88 -46.85 -45.01
C GLY A 262 -15.60 -48.33 -45.25
N GLY A 263 -15.10 -49.03 -44.23
CA GLY A 263 -14.84 -50.47 -44.26
C GLY A 263 -13.38 -50.81 -44.58
N GLY A 264 -12.94 -50.59 -45.81
CA GLY A 264 -11.55 -50.77 -46.20
C GLY A 264 -11.24 -50.40 -47.65
N GLY A 265 -9.97 -50.17 -47.93
CA GLY A 265 -9.59 -49.26 -49.01
C GLY A 265 -9.18 -47.91 -48.42
N ASN A 266 -8.98 -46.91 -49.28
CA ASN A 266 -8.64 -45.56 -48.83
C ASN A 266 -9.89 -44.70 -48.98
N ASP A 267 -10.63 -44.55 -47.91
CA ASP A 267 -11.96 -43.94 -47.93
C ASP A 267 -11.89 -42.42 -47.70
N THR A 268 -12.81 -41.69 -48.31
CA THR A 268 -12.95 -40.24 -48.16
C THR A 268 -14.30 -39.92 -47.52
N TYR A 269 -14.27 -39.23 -46.38
CA TYR A 269 -15.44 -38.86 -45.61
C TYR A 269 -15.63 -37.34 -45.74
N MET A 270 -16.78 -36.90 -46.24
CA MET A 270 -17.18 -35.48 -46.24
C MET A 270 -18.06 -35.23 -45.01
N VAL A 271 -17.59 -34.34 -44.16
CA VAL A 271 -18.20 -33.96 -42.88
C VAL A 271 -18.58 -32.48 -42.99
N ASP A 272 -19.84 -32.14 -42.74
CA ASP A 272 -20.28 -30.73 -42.64
C ASP A 272 -20.96 -30.41 -41.29
N ASN A 273 -21.19 -31.43 -40.45
CA ASN A 273 -21.78 -31.31 -39.12
C ASN A 273 -20.85 -31.90 -38.04
N THR A 274 -20.70 -31.24 -36.89
CA THR A 274 -19.92 -31.78 -35.76
C THR A 274 -20.59 -32.95 -35.04
N GLY A 275 -21.83 -33.28 -35.39
CA GLY A 275 -22.50 -34.53 -35.02
C GLY A 275 -22.04 -35.76 -35.82
N ASP A 276 -21.25 -35.60 -36.89
CA ASP A 276 -20.84 -36.70 -37.76
C ASP A 276 -19.82 -37.64 -37.11
N SER A 277 -20.13 -38.93 -37.13
CA SER A 277 -19.34 -40.02 -36.56
C SER A 277 -18.65 -40.82 -37.68
N VAL A 278 -17.35 -40.58 -37.86
CA VAL A 278 -16.52 -41.30 -38.83
C VAL A 278 -15.92 -42.57 -38.21
N ILE A 279 -16.29 -43.72 -38.76
CA ILE A 279 -15.76 -45.04 -38.42
C ILE A 279 -14.80 -45.47 -39.55
N GLY A 280 -13.51 -45.17 -39.33
CA GLY A 280 -12.42 -45.52 -40.26
C GLY A 280 -12.22 -47.03 -40.46
N GLY A 281 -11.60 -47.39 -41.58
CA GLY A 281 -11.45 -48.76 -42.08
C GLY A 281 -10.01 -49.23 -42.22
N ALA A 282 -9.79 -50.18 -43.12
CA ALA A 282 -8.45 -50.70 -43.43
C ALA A 282 -7.85 -50.04 -44.68
N GLY A 283 -7.11 -48.94 -44.51
CA GLY A 283 -6.28 -48.34 -45.58
C GLY A 283 -5.54 -47.08 -45.17
N VAL A 284 -5.78 -45.98 -45.90
CA VAL A 284 -5.36 -44.62 -45.53
C VAL A 284 -6.55 -43.71 -45.78
N ASP A 285 -7.24 -43.38 -44.70
CA ASP A 285 -8.56 -42.77 -44.70
C ASP A 285 -8.47 -41.25 -44.46
N THR A 286 -9.34 -40.49 -45.13
CA THR A 286 -9.28 -39.03 -45.18
C THR A 286 -10.63 -38.40 -44.86
N VAL A 287 -10.68 -37.55 -43.84
CA VAL A 287 -11.83 -36.66 -43.58
C VAL A 287 -11.59 -35.32 -44.25
N LEU A 288 -12.58 -34.83 -44.98
CA LEU A 288 -12.69 -33.49 -45.53
C LEU A 288 -13.82 -32.77 -44.80
N ALA A 289 -13.49 -31.85 -43.89
CA ALA A 289 -14.47 -31.21 -43.03
C ALA A 289 -14.77 -29.76 -43.49
N THR A 290 -16.03 -29.41 -43.66
CA THR A 290 -16.50 -28.05 -43.99
C THR A 290 -17.38 -27.52 -42.87
N LEU A 291 -16.75 -27.12 -41.77
CA LEU A 291 -17.44 -26.76 -40.53
C LEU A 291 -17.77 -25.27 -40.44
N ALA A 292 -18.69 -24.94 -39.53
CA ALA A 292 -18.91 -23.57 -39.11
C ALA A 292 -17.73 -23.01 -38.29
N ASP A 293 -17.79 -21.73 -38.00
CA ASP A 293 -16.79 -20.98 -37.24
C ASP A 293 -16.62 -21.54 -35.82
N THR A 294 -15.39 -21.68 -35.32
CA THR A 294 -15.00 -22.28 -34.01
C THR A 294 -15.38 -23.75 -33.76
N GLU A 295 -16.14 -24.39 -34.65
CA GLU A 295 -16.54 -25.80 -34.51
C GLU A 295 -15.35 -26.76 -34.65
N THR A 296 -15.37 -27.87 -33.89
CA THR A 296 -14.26 -28.85 -33.84
C THR A 296 -14.69 -30.23 -34.33
N PHE A 297 -14.05 -30.74 -35.39
CA PHE A 297 -14.15 -32.17 -35.72
C PHE A 297 -13.13 -32.98 -34.90
N SER A 298 -13.59 -34.04 -34.23
CA SER A 298 -12.75 -34.91 -33.40
C SER A 298 -12.84 -36.35 -33.87
N VAL A 299 -11.72 -36.95 -34.25
CA VAL A 299 -11.67 -38.37 -34.62
C VAL A 299 -11.87 -39.24 -33.39
N ALA A 300 -12.83 -40.16 -33.43
CA ALA A 300 -13.06 -41.11 -32.34
C ALA A 300 -11.79 -41.94 -32.05
N SER A 301 -11.49 -42.20 -30.78
CA SER A 301 -10.25 -42.88 -30.36
C SER A 301 -10.09 -44.31 -30.88
N SER A 302 -11.17 -44.93 -31.36
CA SER A 302 -11.17 -46.25 -31.99
C SER A 302 -11.24 -46.21 -33.53
N ALA A 303 -11.37 -45.03 -34.15
CA ALA A 303 -11.47 -44.90 -35.60
C ALA A 303 -10.08 -44.97 -36.27
N LEU A 304 -10.02 -45.67 -37.41
CA LEU A 304 -8.81 -45.79 -38.23
C LEU A 304 -8.83 -44.70 -39.31
N VAL A 305 -8.52 -43.46 -38.90
CA VAL A 305 -8.44 -42.29 -39.79
C VAL A 305 -7.06 -41.68 -39.66
N GLU A 306 -6.33 -41.56 -40.76
CA GLU A 306 -4.97 -41.02 -40.77
C GLU A 306 -4.89 -39.55 -41.18
N ARG A 307 -5.92 -39.02 -41.87
CA ARG A 307 -5.87 -37.67 -42.43
C ARG A 307 -7.15 -36.88 -42.16
N ILE A 308 -6.97 -35.62 -41.76
CA ILE A 308 -8.04 -34.62 -41.64
C ILE A 308 -7.62 -33.39 -42.46
N THR A 309 -8.54 -32.84 -43.24
CA THR A 309 -8.34 -31.57 -43.93
C THR A 309 -9.57 -30.70 -43.74
N LEU A 310 -9.38 -29.56 -43.07
CA LEU A 310 -10.36 -28.52 -42.93
C LEU A 310 -10.47 -27.75 -44.25
N LEU A 311 -11.70 -27.43 -44.64
CA LEU A 311 -12.02 -26.68 -45.85
C LEU A 311 -12.68 -25.36 -45.46
N GLY A 312 -12.76 -24.43 -46.42
CA GLY A 312 -13.37 -23.12 -46.20
C GLY A 312 -12.34 -22.06 -45.76
N VAL A 313 -12.81 -21.10 -44.97
CA VAL A 313 -12.09 -19.89 -44.52
C VAL A 313 -12.54 -19.44 -43.12
N THR A 314 -13.10 -20.38 -42.35
CA THR A 314 -13.66 -20.21 -41.00
C THR A 314 -12.71 -20.78 -39.96
N ASP A 315 -12.82 -20.35 -38.70
CA ASP A 315 -11.92 -20.71 -37.60
C ASP A 315 -12.25 -22.11 -37.05
N SER A 316 -12.35 -23.09 -37.96
CA SER A 316 -12.69 -24.48 -37.67
C SER A 316 -11.49 -25.24 -37.09
N ASN A 317 -11.76 -26.26 -36.29
CA ASN A 317 -10.76 -26.94 -35.47
C ASN A 317 -10.73 -28.45 -35.75
N ALA A 318 -9.59 -29.11 -35.50
CA ALA A 318 -9.43 -30.55 -35.68
C ALA A 318 -8.70 -31.21 -34.52
N THR A 319 -9.19 -32.37 -34.07
CA THR A 319 -8.53 -33.25 -33.10
C THR A 319 -8.34 -34.65 -33.68
N GLY A 320 -7.09 -35.12 -33.69
CA GLY A 320 -6.71 -36.48 -34.07
C GLY A 320 -6.93 -37.50 -32.94
N ASN A 321 -6.18 -38.60 -32.97
CA ASN A 321 -6.29 -39.68 -31.98
C ASN A 321 -4.91 -40.28 -31.62
N ALA A 322 -4.82 -41.59 -31.38
CA ALA A 322 -3.57 -42.26 -31.01
C ALA A 322 -2.80 -42.85 -32.21
N LEU A 323 -3.27 -42.59 -33.44
CA LEU A 323 -2.58 -42.93 -34.69
C LEU A 323 -1.65 -41.79 -35.10
N VAL A 324 -0.77 -42.05 -36.07
CA VAL A 324 0.02 -40.98 -36.72
C VAL A 324 -0.89 -40.23 -37.68
N ASN A 325 -1.39 -39.07 -37.25
CA ASN A 325 -2.34 -38.25 -37.99
C ASN A 325 -1.64 -37.15 -38.80
N ILE A 326 -2.25 -36.81 -39.94
CA ILE A 326 -1.95 -35.58 -40.70
C ILE A 326 -3.17 -34.67 -40.62
N LEU A 327 -3.04 -33.59 -39.86
CA LEU A 327 -4.03 -32.52 -39.75
C LEU A 327 -3.64 -31.40 -40.71
N THR A 328 -4.58 -30.90 -41.49
CA THR A 328 -4.40 -29.74 -42.36
C THR A 328 -5.54 -28.76 -42.13
N GLY A 329 -5.20 -27.54 -41.72
CA GLY A 329 -6.10 -26.42 -41.54
C GLY A 329 -6.50 -25.76 -42.86
N ASN A 330 -7.14 -24.60 -42.75
CA ASN A 330 -7.69 -23.82 -43.86
C ASN A 330 -6.99 -22.45 -44.00
N THR A 331 -7.71 -21.34 -43.88
CA THR A 331 -7.15 -19.97 -43.87
C THR A 331 -7.78 -19.06 -42.82
N GLY A 332 -8.42 -19.65 -41.81
CA GLY A 332 -8.83 -18.99 -40.56
C GLY A 332 -7.99 -19.53 -39.41
N ASP A 333 -8.25 -19.06 -38.20
CA ASP A 333 -7.41 -19.34 -37.03
C ASP A 333 -7.77 -20.74 -36.49
N ASN A 334 -6.92 -21.76 -36.73
CA ASN A 334 -7.26 -23.16 -36.45
C ASN A 334 -6.53 -23.70 -35.21
N THR A 335 -7.28 -24.33 -34.32
CA THR A 335 -6.75 -25.23 -33.29
C THR A 335 -6.62 -26.64 -33.85
N LEU A 336 -5.37 -27.09 -34.03
CA LEU A 336 -5.01 -28.44 -34.48
C LEU A 336 -4.37 -29.22 -33.32
N ASN A 337 -5.06 -30.28 -32.87
CA ASN A 337 -4.60 -31.15 -31.80
C ASN A 337 -4.23 -32.53 -32.36
N GLY A 338 -2.95 -32.90 -32.33
CA GLY A 338 -2.46 -34.17 -32.88
C GLY A 338 -3.10 -35.39 -32.21
N GLY A 339 -3.08 -35.40 -30.87
CA GLY A 339 -3.59 -36.48 -30.03
C GLY A 339 -2.49 -37.09 -29.17
N ALA A 340 -2.07 -38.31 -29.50
CA ALA A 340 -0.95 -39.02 -28.86
C ALA A 340 -0.06 -39.76 -29.88
N GLY A 341 -0.21 -39.40 -31.16
CA GLY A 341 0.56 -39.94 -32.26
C GLY A 341 1.93 -39.28 -32.37
N ALA A 342 2.58 -39.43 -33.53
CA ALA A 342 3.79 -38.68 -33.87
C ALA A 342 3.45 -37.85 -35.11
N ASP A 343 2.72 -36.77 -34.87
CA ASP A 343 1.74 -36.24 -35.81
C ASP A 343 2.32 -35.16 -36.72
N THR A 344 1.55 -34.77 -37.73
CA THR A 344 1.91 -33.66 -38.62
C THR A 344 0.73 -32.72 -38.75
N MET A 345 0.87 -31.52 -38.21
CA MET A 345 -0.11 -30.45 -38.27
C MET A 345 0.40 -29.36 -39.23
N ILE A 346 -0.52 -28.86 -40.05
CA ILE A 346 -0.26 -27.86 -41.09
C ILE A 346 -1.45 -26.90 -41.01
N GLY A 347 -1.37 -25.81 -40.25
CA GLY A 347 -2.46 -24.86 -40.05
C GLY A 347 -2.76 -24.14 -41.35
N GLY A 348 -1.92 -23.15 -41.68
CA GLY A 348 -1.89 -22.57 -43.01
C GLY A 348 -1.58 -21.09 -42.96
N ALA A 349 -2.63 -20.29 -42.97
CA ALA A 349 -2.56 -18.84 -42.78
C ALA A 349 -3.73 -18.40 -41.89
N GLY A 350 -3.44 -17.56 -40.91
CA GLY A 350 -4.28 -17.36 -39.73
C GLY A 350 -3.34 -17.35 -38.52
N ASP A 351 -3.85 -17.07 -37.32
CA ASP A 351 -3.10 -17.21 -36.07
C ASP A 351 -3.42 -18.59 -35.46
N ASP A 352 -2.70 -19.62 -35.91
CA ASP A 352 -2.97 -21.03 -35.65
C ASP A 352 -2.49 -21.49 -34.25
N THR A 353 -3.17 -22.49 -33.67
CA THR A 353 -2.84 -23.08 -32.37
C THR A 353 -2.61 -24.60 -32.47
N TYR A 354 -1.41 -25.05 -32.10
CA TYR A 354 -0.97 -26.43 -32.20
C TYR A 354 -0.89 -27.09 -30.83
N VAL A 355 -1.72 -28.10 -30.58
CA VAL A 355 -1.66 -28.89 -29.34
C VAL A 355 -0.89 -30.18 -29.60
N VAL A 356 0.27 -30.31 -28.97
CA VAL A 356 1.25 -31.37 -29.23
C VAL A 356 1.68 -32.04 -27.91
N ASP A 357 1.84 -33.36 -27.88
CA ASP A 357 2.23 -34.10 -26.67
C ASP A 357 3.60 -34.77 -26.79
N LEU A 358 4.10 -34.96 -28.01
CA LEU A 358 5.44 -35.48 -28.30
C LEU A 358 6.32 -34.41 -28.96
N ALA A 359 7.57 -34.30 -28.52
CA ALA A 359 8.60 -33.51 -29.22
C ALA A 359 9.00 -34.08 -30.60
N THR A 360 8.34 -35.16 -31.06
CA THR A 360 8.46 -35.70 -32.42
C THR A 360 7.35 -35.26 -33.37
N ASP A 361 6.33 -34.58 -32.84
CA ASP A 361 5.26 -33.97 -33.64
C ASP A 361 5.83 -32.86 -34.53
N LYS A 362 5.19 -32.65 -35.67
CA LYS A 362 5.66 -31.71 -36.69
C LYS A 362 4.61 -30.67 -37.01
N ILE A 363 5.04 -29.43 -36.94
CA ILE A 363 4.27 -28.26 -37.36
C ILE A 363 4.85 -27.77 -38.69
N THR A 364 4.02 -27.20 -39.56
CA THR A 364 4.46 -26.58 -40.81
C THR A 364 3.58 -25.38 -41.14
N GLU A 365 4.15 -24.20 -40.94
CA GLU A 365 3.47 -22.92 -41.07
C GLU A 365 3.58 -22.27 -42.45
N THR A 366 2.72 -21.29 -42.73
CA THR A 366 2.96 -20.35 -43.85
C THR A 366 2.89 -18.87 -43.49
N SER A 367 1.98 -18.43 -42.62
CA SER A 367 1.97 -17.07 -42.05
C SER A 367 0.90 -16.85 -40.97
N GLY A 368 1.32 -16.46 -39.78
CA GLY A 368 0.47 -16.11 -38.64
C GLY A 368 1.25 -15.43 -37.52
N THR A 369 0.64 -15.39 -36.33
CA THR A 369 1.30 -15.23 -35.03
C THR A 369 1.02 -16.49 -34.21
N ASP A 370 1.78 -17.53 -34.48
CA ASP A 370 1.33 -18.91 -34.23
C ASP A 370 1.73 -19.44 -32.85
N THR A 371 0.89 -20.30 -32.27
CA THR A 371 1.03 -20.76 -30.87
C THR A 371 1.15 -22.28 -30.76
N VAL A 372 2.17 -22.75 -30.03
CA VAL A 372 2.33 -24.17 -29.68
C VAL A 372 2.04 -24.40 -28.21
N ILE A 373 1.17 -25.35 -27.89
CA ILE A 373 0.89 -25.84 -26.55
C ILE A 373 1.50 -27.24 -26.41
N PHE A 374 2.63 -27.36 -25.71
CA PHE A 374 3.32 -28.63 -25.51
C PHE A 374 2.94 -29.30 -24.19
N ASN A 375 2.11 -30.34 -24.27
CA ASN A 375 1.62 -31.12 -23.12
C ASN A 375 2.53 -32.31 -22.75
N GLY A 376 3.85 -32.12 -22.88
CA GLY A 376 4.84 -33.18 -22.63
C GLY A 376 4.83 -33.72 -21.20
N THR A 377 4.66 -35.03 -21.03
CA THR A 377 4.59 -35.68 -19.70
C THR A 377 5.91 -36.25 -19.18
N THR A 378 6.97 -36.24 -20.00
CA THR A 378 8.28 -36.81 -19.65
C THR A 378 9.21 -35.71 -19.13
N ALA A 379 9.63 -35.81 -17.86
CA ALA A 379 10.56 -34.87 -17.25
C ALA A 379 11.90 -34.76 -18.01
N ASN A 380 12.44 -33.54 -18.02
CA ASN A 380 13.60 -33.05 -18.77
C ASN A 380 13.49 -33.18 -20.30
N THR A 381 12.28 -33.27 -20.85
CA THR A 381 12.05 -33.17 -22.31
C THR A 381 12.06 -31.71 -22.73
N THR A 382 12.83 -31.38 -23.77
CA THR A 382 12.83 -30.05 -24.38
C THR A 382 11.98 -30.05 -25.65
N TYR A 383 11.09 -29.08 -25.77
CA TYR A 383 10.44 -28.72 -27.04
C TYR A 383 11.15 -27.51 -27.65
N THR A 384 11.36 -27.53 -28.95
CA THR A 384 12.00 -26.43 -29.69
C THR A 384 11.05 -25.96 -30.79
N LEU A 385 10.70 -24.68 -30.81
CA LEU A 385 9.85 -24.11 -31.85
C LEU A 385 10.49 -24.30 -33.23
N ALA A 386 9.65 -24.68 -34.20
CA ALA A 386 10.03 -24.62 -35.61
C ALA A 386 10.18 -23.15 -36.06
N ALA A 387 10.90 -22.94 -37.16
CA ALA A 387 11.14 -21.59 -37.67
C ALA A 387 9.84 -20.93 -38.17
N GLY A 388 9.57 -19.70 -37.73
CA GLY A 388 8.35 -18.96 -38.06
C GLY A 388 7.15 -19.33 -37.19
N LEU A 389 7.41 -19.73 -35.94
CA LEU A 389 6.43 -19.82 -34.86
C LEU A 389 6.86 -18.85 -33.75
N GLU A 390 5.91 -18.13 -33.16
CA GLU A 390 6.17 -17.03 -32.23
C GLU A 390 5.95 -17.44 -30.77
N ASN A 391 4.91 -18.22 -30.46
CA ASN A 391 4.51 -18.49 -29.08
C ASN A 391 4.66 -19.97 -28.69
N LEU A 392 5.22 -20.24 -27.50
CA LEU A 392 5.30 -21.56 -26.89
C LEU A 392 4.70 -21.52 -25.48
N THR A 393 3.74 -22.39 -25.20
CA THR A 393 3.20 -22.63 -23.85
C THR A 393 3.53 -24.06 -23.43
N LEU A 394 4.15 -24.23 -22.27
CA LEU A 394 4.42 -25.51 -21.66
C LEU A 394 3.20 -25.95 -20.82
N GLY A 395 2.71 -27.16 -21.04
CA GLY A 395 1.53 -27.70 -20.37
C GLY A 395 1.85 -28.51 -19.12
N GLY A 396 0.88 -28.59 -18.19
CA GLY A 396 0.92 -29.52 -17.06
C GLY A 396 1.88 -29.14 -15.92
N SER A 397 2.48 -30.16 -15.30
CA SER A 397 3.34 -30.04 -14.11
C SER A 397 4.58 -30.94 -14.16
N ALA A 398 4.98 -31.36 -15.36
CA ALA A 398 6.24 -32.06 -15.57
C ALA A 398 7.34 -31.03 -15.81
N ASN A 399 8.55 -31.29 -15.32
CA ASN A 399 9.73 -30.45 -15.59
C ASN A 399 10.10 -30.57 -17.08
N ILE A 400 9.43 -29.84 -17.97
CA ILE A 400 9.73 -29.78 -19.40
C ILE A 400 10.44 -28.47 -19.73
N ASN A 401 11.11 -28.39 -20.86
CA ASN A 401 11.94 -27.23 -21.24
C ASN A 401 11.43 -26.62 -22.54
N GLY A 402 11.55 -25.29 -22.65
CA GLY A 402 11.21 -24.53 -23.86
C GLY A 402 12.46 -24.01 -24.55
N THR A 403 12.46 -24.03 -25.88
CA THR A 403 13.45 -23.32 -26.68
C THR A 403 12.74 -22.67 -27.86
N GLY A 404 12.91 -21.37 -28.05
CA GLY A 404 12.39 -20.67 -29.23
C GLY A 404 13.27 -20.90 -30.46
N ASN A 405 13.27 -19.94 -31.39
CA ASN A 405 13.96 -20.06 -32.67
C ASN A 405 14.83 -18.81 -32.98
N ALA A 406 14.54 -18.08 -34.06
CA ALA A 406 15.31 -16.90 -34.48
C ALA A 406 14.39 -15.69 -34.82
N VAL A 407 13.13 -15.77 -34.40
CA VAL A 407 12.15 -14.68 -34.38
C VAL A 407 11.93 -14.28 -32.93
N VAL A 408 11.33 -13.11 -32.70
CA VAL A 408 10.93 -12.72 -31.33
C VAL A 408 9.91 -13.72 -30.79
N ASN A 409 10.27 -14.43 -29.73
CA ASN A 409 9.46 -15.49 -29.16
C ASN A 409 8.83 -15.12 -27.81
N THR A 410 7.61 -15.60 -27.55
CA THR A 410 6.99 -15.61 -26.22
C THR A 410 6.95 -17.03 -25.70
N ILE A 411 7.62 -17.32 -24.59
CA ILE A 411 7.70 -18.65 -23.99
C ILE A 411 7.11 -18.58 -22.58
N LEU A 412 6.01 -19.31 -22.36
CA LEU A 412 5.35 -19.48 -21.08
C LEU A 412 5.64 -20.88 -20.52
N GLY A 413 6.24 -20.91 -19.33
CA GLY A 413 6.53 -22.09 -18.53
C GLY A 413 5.29 -22.72 -17.91
N ASN A 414 5.50 -23.77 -17.12
CA ASN A 414 4.43 -24.53 -16.46
C ASN A 414 4.57 -24.50 -14.94
N SER A 415 4.15 -25.57 -14.25
CA SER A 415 4.22 -25.69 -12.78
C SER A 415 5.32 -26.64 -12.27
N GLY A 416 6.29 -26.95 -13.13
CA GLY A 416 7.50 -27.70 -12.78
C GLY A 416 8.73 -26.99 -13.33
N ASN A 417 9.90 -27.28 -12.76
CA ASN A 417 11.14 -26.59 -13.09
C ASN A 417 11.49 -26.70 -14.59
N ASN A 418 11.39 -25.59 -15.32
CA ASN A 418 11.69 -25.48 -16.72
C ASN A 418 13.10 -24.91 -16.95
N ILE A 419 13.70 -25.26 -18.08
CA ILE A 419 14.77 -24.49 -18.71
C ILE A 419 14.16 -23.78 -19.91
N LEU A 420 14.17 -22.46 -19.90
CA LEU A 420 13.65 -21.61 -20.97
C LEU A 420 14.80 -20.89 -21.68
N ASN A 421 14.76 -20.87 -23.01
CA ASN A 421 15.75 -20.22 -23.84
C ASN A 421 15.05 -19.60 -25.06
N GLY A 422 15.08 -18.28 -25.19
CA GLY A 422 14.44 -17.55 -26.30
C GLY A 422 14.96 -18.00 -27.67
N GLY A 423 16.28 -18.20 -27.79
CA GLY A 423 16.93 -18.57 -29.04
C GLY A 423 17.81 -17.42 -29.54
N LEU A 424 17.43 -16.79 -30.64
CA LEU A 424 18.02 -15.52 -31.09
C LEU A 424 16.89 -14.52 -31.31
N GLY A 425 16.83 -13.47 -30.52
CA GLY A 425 15.71 -12.54 -30.60
C GLY A 425 15.81 -11.43 -29.58
N ALA A 426 14.64 -10.97 -29.15
CA ALA A 426 14.46 -10.10 -27.99
C ALA A 426 13.22 -10.67 -27.30
N ASP A 427 13.44 -11.76 -26.59
CA ASP A 427 12.40 -12.77 -26.33
C ASP A 427 11.76 -12.57 -24.96
N SER A 428 10.49 -12.93 -24.82
CA SER A 428 9.75 -12.85 -23.56
C SER A 428 9.63 -14.25 -22.95
N MET A 429 10.22 -14.46 -21.77
CA MET A 429 10.18 -15.72 -21.04
C MET A 429 9.49 -15.54 -19.68
N ASP A 430 8.46 -16.32 -19.41
CA ASP A 430 7.78 -16.44 -18.12
C ASP A 430 7.98 -17.87 -17.60
N GLY A 431 8.57 -18.05 -16.42
CA GLY A 431 8.80 -19.38 -15.84
C GLY A 431 7.54 -20.02 -15.24
N GLY A 432 6.55 -19.22 -14.86
CA GLY A 432 5.34 -19.70 -14.20
C GLY A 432 5.54 -20.02 -12.72
N ALA A 433 5.74 -21.31 -12.39
CA ALA A 433 5.97 -21.75 -11.02
C ALA A 433 6.90 -22.97 -10.97
N GLY A 434 7.98 -22.88 -10.21
CA GLY A 434 8.96 -23.96 -10.12
C GLY A 434 10.25 -23.52 -9.43
N ASN A 435 11.38 -24.04 -9.90
CA ASN A 435 12.65 -23.33 -9.74
C ASN A 435 13.31 -23.37 -11.12
N ASP A 436 13.24 -22.25 -11.82
CA ASP A 436 13.34 -22.19 -13.27
C ASP A 436 14.70 -21.64 -13.70
N THR A 437 15.06 -21.89 -14.96
CA THR A 437 16.37 -21.49 -15.50
C THR A 437 16.22 -20.87 -16.87
N PHE A 438 16.44 -19.56 -16.91
CA PHE A 438 16.38 -18.74 -18.12
C PHE A 438 17.78 -18.65 -18.75
N VAL A 439 17.85 -18.73 -20.07
CA VAL A 439 19.06 -18.46 -20.86
C VAL A 439 18.83 -17.15 -21.61
N VAL A 440 19.63 -16.14 -21.30
CA VAL A 440 19.55 -14.79 -21.87
C VAL A 440 20.80 -14.51 -22.71
N ASP A 441 20.62 -14.20 -23.99
CA ASP A 441 21.73 -13.92 -24.91
C ASP A 441 21.58 -12.66 -25.77
N ASP A 442 20.41 -12.02 -25.77
CA ASP A 442 20.23 -10.64 -26.23
C ASP A 442 19.90 -9.68 -25.07
N VAL A 443 20.16 -8.39 -25.26
CA VAL A 443 19.82 -7.34 -24.29
C VAL A 443 18.35 -6.94 -24.32
N GLY A 444 17.60 -7.40 -25.34
CA GLY A 444 16.16 -7.25 -25.46
C GLY A 444 15.35 -8.37 -24.80
N ASP A 445 15.99 -9.42 -24.28
CA ASP A 445 15.31 -10.52 -23.59
C ASP A 445 14.68 -10.03 -22.27
N ILE A 446 13.42 -10.41 -22.05
CA ILE A 446 12.64 -10.10 -20.86
C ILE A 446 12.35 -11.40 -20.12
N VAL A 447 12.83 -11.49 -18.88
CA VAL A 447 12.48 -12.57 -17.95
C VAL A 447 11.48 -12.07 -16.91
N THR A 448 10.41 -12.84 -16.73
CA THR A 448 9.42 -12.68 -15.67
C THR A 448 9.27 -13.99 -14.89
N ASP A 449 9.17 -13.90 -13.58
CA ASP A 449 8.69 -14.99 -12.73
C ASP A 449 7.99 -14.39 -11.51
N THR A 450 7.18 -15.19 -10.82
CA THR A 450 6.45 -14.79 -9.61
C THR A 450 6.51 -15.82 -8.48
N SER A 451 7.06 -17.02 -8.71
CA SER A 451 7.12 -18.05 -7.67
C SER A 451 8.16 -19.14 -7.92
N GLY A 452 9.36 -18.97 -7.36
CA GLY A 452 10.34 -20.04 -7.38
C GLY A 452 11.61 -19.82 -6.57
N THR A 453 12.74 -20.22 -7.14
CA THR A 453 14.08 -19.80 -6.69
C THR A 453 15.01 -19.81 -7.88
N ASP A 454 14.89 -18.78 -8.69
CA ASP A 454 15.07 -18.90 -10.14
C ASP A 454 16.43 -18.37 -10.60
N LEU A 455 16.90 -18.85 -11.76
CA LEU A 455 18.24 -18.60 -12.26
C LEU A 455 18.24 -18.02 -13.67
N VAL A 456 18.77 -16.82 -13.83
CA VAL A 456 19.17 -16.29 -15.13
C VAL A 456 20.62 -16.63 -15.41
N ASN A 457 20.87 -17.42 -16.46
CA ASN A 457 22.19 -17.57 -17.07
C ASN A 457 22.30 -16.57 -18.23
N SER A 458 22.97 -15.44 -18.01
CA SER A 458 23.11 -14.40 -19.04
C SER A 458 24.49 -14.44 -19.70
N SER A 459 24.54 -14.19 -21.02
CA SER A 459 25.79 -13.92 -21.75
C SER A 459 25.99 -12.44 -22.11
N VAL A 460 25.07 -11.58 -21.66
CA VAL A 460 25.09 -10.12 -21.78
C VAL A 460 25.08 -9.46 -20.39
N THR A 461 25.19 -8.14 -20.34
CA THR A 461 24.94 -7.39 -19.09
C THR A 461 23.46 -7.48 -18.75
N TYR A 462 23.12 -7.82 -17.50
CA TYR A 462 21.74 -8.10 -17.11
C TYR A 462 21.38 -7.54 -15.72
N THR A 463 20.12 -7.12 -15.57
CA THR A 463 19.52 -6.69 -14.30
C THR A 463 18.36 -7.63 -13.99
N LEU A 464 18.32 -8.20 -12.78
CA LEU A 464 17.25 -9.10 -12.38
C LEU A 464 15.89 -8.39 -12.31
N GLY A 465 14.87 -9.00 -12.91
CA GLY A 465 13.47 -8.63 -12.65
C GLY A 465 13.06 -8.98 -11.22
N ALA A 466 11.95 -8.42 -10.74
CA ALA A 466 11.40 -8.77 -9.44
C ALA A 466 10.98 -10.26 -9.42
N GLY A 467 11.18 -10.94 -8.29
CA GLY A 467 10.85 -12.37 -8.15
C GLY A 467 11.88 -13.36 -8.68
N ILE A 468 13.08 -12.89 -9.05
CA ILE A 468 14.21 -13.74 -9.46
C ILE A 468 15.34 -13.60 -8.43
N GLU A 469 15.90 -14.71 -7.94
CA GLU A 469 16.93 -14.69 -6.88
C GLU A 469 18.36 -14.89 -7.39
N LYS A 470 18.59 -15.43 -8.59
CA LYS A 470 19.96 -15.79 -9.02
C LYS A 470 20.31 -15.29 -10.42
N LEU A 471 21.50 -14.72 -10.52
CA LEU A 471 22.14 -14.35 -11.78
C LEU A 471 23.48 -15.06 -11.89
N THR A 472 23.76 -15.68 -13.03
CA THR A 472 25.09 -16.18 -13.39
C THR A 472 25.48 -15.59 -14.74
N LEU A 473 26.55 -14.80 -14.73
CA LEU A 473 27.17 -14.26 -15.94
C LEU A 473 28.03 -15.35 -16.59
N THR A 474 27.91 -15.49 -17.91
CA THR A 474 28.55 -16.55 -18.68
C THR A 474 29.53 -15.98 -19.72
N GLY A 475 30.20 -16.86 -20.46
CA GLY A 475 31.15 -16.46 -21.49
C GLY A 475 32.45 -15.86 -20.94
N THR A 476 33.07 -14.97 -21.72
CA THR A 476 34.36 -14.34 -21.43
C THR A 476 34.38 -12.84 -21.75
N ALA A 477 33.22 -12.24 -21.97
CA ALA A 477 33.09 -10.80 -22.21
C ALA A 477 33.06 -10.06 -20.86
N VAL A 478 33.48 -8.79 -20.86
CA VAL A 478 33.22 -7.87 -19.75
C VAL A 478 31.74 -7.49 -19.81
N ILE A 479 30.97 -8.11 -18.94
CA ILE A 479 29.52 -7.91 -18.74
C ILE A 479 29.26 -7.72 -17.24
N ASN A 480 28.14 -7.11 -16.90
CA ASN A 480 27.82 -6.71 -15.52
C ASN A 480 26.51 -7.36 -15.05
N GLY A 481 26.34 -7.49 -13.74
CA GLY A 481 25.16 -8.06 -13.10
C GLY A 481 24.58 -7.12 -12.05
N THR A 482 23.28 -6.88 -12.10
CA THR A 482 22.57 -6.05 -11.12
C THR A 482 21.42 -6.86 -10.53
N GLY A 483 21.29 -6.83 -9.20
CA GLY A 483 20.20 -7.46 -8.49
C GLY A 483 18.89 -6.67 -8.53
N ASN A 484 17.96 -7.12 -7.70
CA ASN A 484 16.70 -6.49 -7.34
C ASN A 484 16.67 -6.32 -5.81
N THR A 485 15.63 -5.71 -5.25
CA THR A 485 15.54 -5.47 -3.78
C THR A 485 15.32 -6.73 -2.93
N GLY A 486 15.37 -7.92 -3.53
CA GLY A 486 15.22 -9.22 -2.87
C GLY A 486 16.50 -9.63 -2.13
N ALA A 487 16.70 -10.94 -1.96
CA ALA A 487 17.97 -11.52 -1.51
C ALA A 487 18.54 -12.35 -2.65
N ASN A 488 19.56 -11.84 -3.32
CA ASN A 488 20.09 -12.36 -4.57
C ASN A 488 21.44 -13.08 -4.39
N VAL A 489 21.71 -13.99 -5.33
CA VAL A 489 23.04 -14.59 -5.52
C VAL A 489 23.51 -14.28 -6.93
N ILE A 490 24.48 -13.38 -7.05
CA ILE A 490 25.01 -12.90 -8.32
C ILE A 490 26.42 -13.43 -8.51
N THR A 491 26.60 -14.27 -9.52
CA THR A 491 27.90 -14.87 -9.89
C THR A 491 28.41 -14.26 -11.19
N GLY A 492 29.57 -13.63 -11.12
CA GLY A 492 30.34 -13.11 -12.25
C GLY A 492 30.96 -14.21 -13.12
N ASN A 493 31.62 -13.78 -14.19
CA ASN A 493 32.40 -14.63 -15.09
C ASN A 493 33.91 -14.41 -14.87
N GLY A 494 34.77 -14.96 -15.72
CA GLY A 494 36.23 -14.83 -15.57
C GLY A 494 36.82 -13.48 -16.01
N ALA A 495 36.02 -12.42 -16.14
CA ALA A 495 36.43 -11.08 -16.55
C ALA A 495 36.12 -10.05 -15.45
N ALA A 496 36.68 -8.85 -15.55
CA ALA A 496 36.39 -7.76 -14.60
C ALA A 496 34.92 -7.30 -14.73
N ASN A 497 34.06 -7.76 -13.84
CA ASN A 497 32.62 -7.46 -13.79
C ASN A 497 32.34 -6.33 -12.80
N ILE A 498 31.27 -5.58 -13.05
CA ILE A 498 30.59 -4.78 -12.02
C ILE A 498 29.38 -5.58 -11.55
N LEU A 499 29.34 -5.91 -10.27
CA LEU A 499 28.23 -6.62 -9.63
C LEU A 499 27.57 -5.70 -8.59
N SER A 500 26.25 -5.54 -8.64
CA SER A 500 25.49 -4.72 -7.70
C SER A 500 24.33 -5.50 -7.08
N ASP A 501 24.11 -5.30 -5.79
CA ASP A 501 22.93 -5.76 -5.03
C ASP A 501 21.58 -5.30 -5.63
N GLY A 502 21.53 -4.17 -6.35
CA GLY A 502 20.29 -3.56 -6.85
C GLY A 502 19.72 -2.45 -5.95
N GLY A 503 20.45 -2.01 -4.93
CA GLY A 503 20.05 -0.92 -4.04
C GLY A 503 19.71 -1.38 -2.61
N VAL A 504 19.01 -0.53 -1.86
CA VAL A 504 18.62 -0.82 -0.47
C VAL A 504 17.58 -1.95 -0.44
N GLY A 505 18.03 -3.19 -0.17
CA GLY A 505 17.24 -4.42 -0.24
C GLY A 505 17.45 -5.36 0.95
N SER A 506 17.38 -6.66 0.69
CA SER A 506 17.80 -7.68 1.68
C SER A 506 19.33 -7.77 1.72
N ALA A 507 19.89 -8.82 2.32
CA ALA A 507 21.33 -9.08 2.26
C ALA A 507 21.64 -10.03 1.10
N ASP A 508 22.59 -9.62 0.26
CA ASP A 508 22.93 -10.26 -1.01
C ASP A 508 24.22 -11.09 -0.94
N THR A 509 24.47 -11.90 -1.98
CA THR A 509 25.75 -12.60 -2.16
C THR A 509 26.32 -12.33 -3.54
N LEU A 510 27.46 -11.64 -3.59
CA LEU A 510 28.13 -11.22 -4.83
C LEU A 510 29.44 -12.01 -4.97
N ILE A 511 29.68 -12.59 -6.16
CA ILE A 511 30.78 -13.53 -6.42
C ILE A 511 31.41 -13.22 -7.79
N GLY A 512 32.38 -12.31 -7.89
CA GLY A 512 32.97 -11.90 -9.19
C GLY A 512 33.88 -12.96 -9.80
N GLY A 513 34.75 -13.55 -8.98
CA GLY A 513 35.53 -14.73 -9.33
C GLY A 513 37.00 -14.44 -9.52
N ALA A 514 37.45 -14.31 -10.78
CA ALA A 514 38.87 -14.21 -11.14
C ALA A 514 39.23 -12.92 -11.91
N GLY A 515 38.32 -11.94 -11.90
CA GLY A 515 38.49 -10.66 -12.55
C GLY A 515 39.29 -9.67 -11.71
N ASN A 516 39.10 -8.39 -12.02
CA ASN A 516 39.35 -7.30 -11.08
C ASN A 516 37.98 -6.65 -10.90
N ASP A 517 37.23 -7.15 -9.94
CA ASP A 517 35.78 -7.00 -9.88
C ASP A 517 35.39 -5.80 -9.00
N THR A 518 34.23 -5.18 -9.32
CA THR A 518 33.70 -4.03 -8.56
C THR A 518 32.32 -4.35 -8.01
N TYR A 519 32.20 -4.28 -6.69
CA TYR A 519 30.98 -4.54 -5.94
C TYR A 519 30.32 -3.22 -5.58
N ILE A 520 29.10 -2.99 -6.03
CA ILE A 520 28.28 -1.84 -5.64
C ILE A 520 27.29 -2.33 -4.59
N VAL A 521 27.42 -1.80 -3.37
CA VAL A 521 26.76 -2.31 -2.17
C VAL A 521 26.10 -1.16 -1.40
N TYR A 522 24.85 -1.35 -0.99
CA TYR A 522 24.07 -0.44 -0.16
C TYR A 522 23.74 -1.06 1.21
N ASN A 523 23.83 -2.40 1.35
CA ASN A 523 23.57 -3.11 2.60
C ASN A 523 24.85 -3.65 3.26
N THR A 524 25.02 -3.39 4.57
CA THR A 524 26.16 -3.91 5.35
C THR A 524 26.10 -5.43 5.60
N GLY A 525 24.97 -6.07 5.29
CA GLY A 525 24.81 -7.52 5.36
C GLY A 525 25.38 -8.29 4.15
N ASP A 526 25.78 -7.60 3.09
CA ASP A 526 26.12 -8.24 1.82
C ASP A 526 27.43 -9.00 1.85
N LEU A 527 27.38 -10.25 1.40
CA LEU A 527 28.50 -11.18 1.39
C LEU A 527 29.21 -11.18 0.03
N ILE A 528 30.41 -10.64 0.02
CA ILE A 528 31.32 -10.67 -1.14
C ILE A 528 32.23 -11.91 -1.04
N THR A 529 32.44 -12.65 -2.13
CA THR A 529 33.24 -13.89 -2.16
C THR A 529 34.13 -13.97 -3.40
N GLU A 530 35.44 -13.80 -3.19
CA GLU A 530 36.43 -13.76 -4.28
C GLU A 530 37.21 -15.06 -4.46
N ALA A 531 37.80 -15.25 -5.65
CA ALA A 531 38.80 -16.29 -5.89
C ALA A 531 40.20 -15.71 -6.15
N SER A 532 40.34 -14.69 -7.01
CA SER A 532 41.60 -13.96 -7.20
C SER A 532 41.44 -12.71 -8.06
N GLY A 533 41.83 -11.53 -7.57
CA GLY A 533 41.78 -10.32 -8.36
C GLY A 533 42.60 -9.17 -7.78
N THR A 534 42.08 -7.96 -7.97
CA THR A 534 42.40 -6.80 -7.14
C THR A 534 41.13 -6.00 -7.09
N ASP A 535 40.33 -6.33 -6.08
CA ASP A 535 38.88 -6.17 -6.14
C ASP A 535 38.44 -4.99 -5.28
N THR A 536 37.31 -4.37 -5.64
CA THR A 536 36.89 -3.08 -5.05
C THR A 536 35.43 -3.12 -4.62
N VAL A 537 35.16 -2.73 -3.37
CA VAL A 537 33.81 -2.42 -2.89
C VAL A 537 33.56 -0.93 -2.98
N GLN A 538 32.43 -0.54 -3.56
CA GLN A 538 31.86 0.80 -3.53
C GLN A 538 30.63 0.77 -2.62
N PHE A 539 30.77 1.28 -1.40
CA PHE A 539 29.73 1.21 -0.38
C PHE A 539 28.95 2.53 -0.28
N PHE A 540 27.65 2.47 -0.52
CA PHE A 540 26.70 3.59 -0.44
C PHE A 540 25.94 3.57 0.90
N GLY A 541 26.70 3.68 2.00
CA GLY A 541 26.15 3.61 3.36
C GLY A 541 25.38 4.87 3.80
N SER A 542 24.41 4.66 4.68
CA SER A 542 23.77 5.71 5.46
C SER A 542 24.65 6.21 6.61
N ASN A 543 24.30 7.36 7.20
CA ASN A 543 25.01 7.97 8.33
C ASN A 543 25.21 6.99 9.51
N GLY A 544 26.45 6.81 9.95
CA GLY A 544 26.88 5.91 11.04
C GLY A 544 27.16 4.45 10.63
N GLN A 545 26.89 4.05 9.38
CA GLN A 545 27.07 2.66 8.94
C GLN A 545 28.55 2.31 8.70
N THR A 546 28.98 1.14 9.15
CA THR A 546 30.33 0.59 8.92
C THR A 546 30.28 -0.58 7.95
N TYR A 547 31.09 -0.56 6.89
CA TYR A 547 31.31 -1.72 6.02
C TYR A 547 32.66 -2.39 6.30
N THR A 548 32.65 -3.71 6.50
CA THR A 548 33.87 -4.51 6.72
C THR A 548 34.18 -5.34 5.49
N LEU A 549 35.40 -5.24 4.97
CA LEU A 549 35.83 -6.03 3.81
C LEU A 549 35.85 -7.53 4.10
N GLY A 550 35.30 -8.30 3.15
CA GLY A 550 35.40 -9.75 3.13
C GLY A 550 36.84 -10.25 2.91
N THR A 551 37.08 -11.53 3.19
CA THR A 551 38.41 -12.13 3.00
C THR A 551 38.76 -12.20 1.51
N GLY A 552 39.86 -11.56 1.12
CA GLY A 552 40.37 -11.59 -0.25
C GLY A 552 39.87 -10.44 -1.14
N VAL A 553 39.31 -9.38 -0.55
CA VAL A 553 39.04 -8.11 -1.23
C VAL A 553 40.07 -7.08 -0.77
N GLU A 554 40.69 -6.36 -1.70
CA GLU A 554 41.77 -5.40 -1.38
C GLU A 554 41.26 -3.97 -1.13
N ASN A 555 40.25 -3.48 -1.85
CA ASN A 555 39.91 -2.06 -1.85
C ASN A 555 38.49 -1.79 -1.34
N LEU A 556 38.33 -0.78 -0.51
CA LEU A 556 37.05 -0.20 -0.09
C LEU A 556 37.03 1.28 -0.48
N THR A 557 35.96 1.71 -1.15
CA THR A 557 35.65 3.12 -1.41
C THR A 557 34.26 3.40 -0.84
N LEU A 558 34.19 4.33 0.09
CA LEU A 558 32.95 4.84 0.64
C LEU A 558 32.39 5.91 -0.32
N MET A 559 31.09 5.88 -0.54
CA MET A 559 30.40 6.72 -1.51
C MET A 559 29.43 7.68 -0.80
N GLY A 560 28.99 8.72 -1.50
CA GLY A 560 28.04 9.70 -0.96
C GLY A 560 28.70 10.85 -0.19
N VAL A 561 27.95 11.44 0.76
CA VAL A 561 28.36 12.62 1.55
C VAL A 561 28.04 12.46 3.05
N THR A 562 27.57 11.28 3.46
CA THR A 562 27.19 10.95 4.85
C THR A 562 28.33 10.26 5.56
N ASN A 563 28.42 10.41 6.88
CA ASN A 563 29.45 9.78 7.70
C ASN A 563 29.30 8.25 7.61
N SER A 564 30.14 7.59 6.84
CA SER A 564 30.18 6.14 6.73
C SER A 564 31.58 5.66 7.09
N ASN A 565 31.69 4.44 7.60
CA ASN A 565 32.93 3.91 8.14
C ASN A 565 33.39 2.69 7.35
N GLY A 566 34.69 2.43 7.37
CA GLY A 566 35.31 1.32 6.65
C GLY A 566 36.24 0.51 7.54
N THR A 567 36.20 -0.81 7.43
CA THR A 567 37.13 -1.72 8.11
C THR A 567 37.76 -2.66 7.11
N GLY A 568 39.09 -2.68 7.07
CA GLY A 568 39.90 -3.60 6.27
C GLY A 568 39.92 -5.02 6.85
N GLY A 569 40.68 -5.89 6.20
CA GLY A 569 40.75 -7.30 6.51
C GLY A 569 42.00 -7.68 7.31
N SER A 570 42.66 -8.75 6.82
CA SER A 570 43.99 -9.18 7.28
C SER A 570 45.03 -9.21 6.15
N GLY A 571 44.70 -8.53 5.03
CA GLY A 571 45.56 -8.34 3.86
C GLY A 571 46.10 -6.90 3.84
N ASN A 572 46.71 -6.49 2.72
CA ASN A 572 47.09 -5.09 2.54
C ASN A 572 45.94 -4.38 1.83
N ASN A 573 45.19 -3.56 2.54
CA ASN A 573 43.97 -2.94 2.07
C ASN A 573 44.15 -1.47 1.67
N ILE A 574 43.34 -0.98 0.74
CA ILE A 574 43.20 0.45 0.44
C ILE A 574 41.78 0.88 0.81
N LEU A 575 41.67 1.77 1.81
CA LEU A 575 40.43 2.36 2.27
C LEU A 575 40.39 3.82 1.81
N ILE A 576 39.33 4.19 1.09
CA ILE A 576 39.05 5.55 0.64
C ILE A 576 37.68 5.95 1.18
N GLY A 577 37.63 7.01 1.98
CA GLY A 577 36.41 7.59 2.51
C GLY A 577 35.72 8.56 1.53
N ASN A 578 34.71 9.26 2.03
CA ASN A 578 33.85 10.14 1.26
C ASN A 578 34.03 11.64 1.66
N THR A 579 32.95 12.39 1.86
CA THR A 579 33.01 13.81 2.30
C THR A 579 32.31 14.07 3.64
N GLY A 580 32.00 13.01 4.39
CA GLY A 580 31.57 13.11 5.78
C GLY A 580 32.65 12.57 6.71
N ASN A 581 32.47 12.71 8.02
CA ASN A 581 33.44 12.27 9.02
C ASN A 581 33.47 10.72 9.07
N ASN A 582 34.52 10.10 8.54
CA ASN A 582 34.67 8.67 8.36
C ASN A 582 35.63 8.07 9.42
N THR A 583 35.26 6.93 10.00
CA THR A 583 36.20 6.07 10.72
C THR A 583 36.73 4.99 9.77
N LEU A 584 38.04 4.99 9.51
CA LEU A 584 38.73 3.99 8.69
C LEU A 584 39.68 3.17 9.56
N ASP A 585 39.42 1.87 9.68
CA ASP A 585 40.28 0.91 10.38
C ASP A 585 40.96 0.01 9.35
N GLY A 586 42.29 0.04 9.25
CA GLY A 586 43.05 -0.80 8.32
C GLY A 586 42.90 -2.30 8.60
N GLY A 587 42.66 -2.68 9.86
CA GLY A 587 42.70 -4.08 10.30
C GLY A 587 44.13 -4.56 10.55
N LEU A 588 44.51 -5.72 10.00
CA LEU A 588 45.89 -6.21 10.06
C LEU A 588 46.49 -6.26 8.67
N GLY A 589 47.43 -5.38 8.35
CA GLY A 589 47.98 -5.36 7.00
C GLY A 589 49.26 -4.54 6.89
N ASN A 590 49.45 -3.98 5.70
CA ASN A 590 50.20 -2.77 5.47
C ASN A 590 49.24 -1.87 4.68
N ASP A 591 48.42 -1.11 5.39
CA ASP A 591 47.18 -0.55 4.82
C ASP A 591 47.38 0.89 4.36
N VAL A 592 46.56 1.34 3.40
CA VAL A 592 46.53 2.73 2.93
C VAL A 592 45.14 3.29 3.16
N MET A 593 45.04 4.28 4.05
CA MET A 593 43.78 4.93 4.39
C MET A 593 43.79 6.39 3.91
N LYS A 594 42.64 6.84 3.40
CA LYS A 594 42.39 8.20 2.95
C LYS A 594 40.97 8.59 3.33
N GLY A 595 40.75 9.55 4.20
CA GLY A 595 39.41 9.87 4.69
C GLY A 595 38.59 10.67 3.69
N GLY A 596 39.21 11.66 3.05
CA GLY A 596 38.58 12.42 1.98
C GLY A 596 38.25 13.84 2.40
N ALA A 597 37.08 14.13 2.95
CA ALA A 597 36.80 15.44 3.54
C ALA A 597 35.82 15.28 4.69
N GLY A 598 35.88 16.19 5.66
CA GLY A 598 35.32 15.95 6.99
C GLY A 598 36.44 15.66 7.98
N ASN A 599 36.07 15.49 9.24
CA ASN A 599 37.03 15.21 10.32
C ASN A 599 37.13 13.70 10.49
N ASP A 600 38.15 13.08 9.89
CA ASP A 600 38.26 11.64 9.76
C ASP A 600 39.09 11.01 10.89
N THR A 601 38.83 9.74 11.17
CA THR A 601 39.50 8.96 12.22
C THR A 601 40.13 7.69 11.66
N TYR A 602 41.44 7.55 11.78
CA TYR A 602 42.22 6.43 11.26
C TYR A 602 42.66 5.50 12.37
N LEU A 603 42.33 4.22 12.28
CA LEU A 603 42.93 3.17 13.12
C LEU A 603 44.14 2.57 12.40
N ALA A 604 45.32 3.13 12.71
CA ALA A 604 46.61 2.61 12.26
C ALA A 604 47.06 1.52 13.25
N ASN A 605 46.94 0.26 12.85
CA ASN A 605 47.19 -0.86 13.74
C ASN A 605 48.65 -1.29 13.73
N VAL A 606 49.37 -1.15 12.61
CA VAL A 606 50.79 -1.47 12.49
C VAL A 606 51.61 -0.27 11.98
N THR A 607 52.93 -0.28 12.19
CA THR A 607 53.83 0.80 11.74
C THR A 607 53.98 0.93 10.21
N ALA A 608 53.37 0.02 9.45
CA ALA A 608 53.43 0.01 8.00
C ALA A 608 52.18 0.62 7.36
N ASP A 609 51.18 0.98 8.16
CA ASP A 609 49.95 1.62 7.71
C ASP A 609 50.22 3.10 7.37
N ILE A 610 49.58 3.59 6.33
CA ILE A 610 49.80 4.90 5.74
C ILE A 610 48.47 5.66 5.68
N VAL A 611 48.37 6.76 6.42
CA VAL A 611 47.31 7.78 6.28
C VAL A 611 47.75 8.81 5.25
N SER A 612 46.85 9.35 4.43
CA SER A 612 47.20 10.13 3.23
C SER A 612 46.17 11.20 2.85
N GLU A 613 46.15 12.31 3.60
CA GLU A 613 45.23 13.44 3.37
C GLU A 613 45.83 14.58 2.52
N LEU A 614 45.00 15.58 2.24
CA LEU A 614 45.34 16.81 1.52
C LEU A 614 44.95 18.04 2.36
N ASN A 615 45.64 19.14 2.11
CA ASN A 615 45.45 20.40 2.80
C ASN A 615 43.99 20.91 2.79
N GLY A 616 43.41 21.11 3.98
CA GLY A 616 42.09 21.74 4.16
C GLY A 616 40.91 20.79 3.92
N GLN A 617 41.09 19.50 4.22
CA GLN A 617 40.04 18.48 4.11
C GLN A 617 39.24 18.30 5.41
N GLY A 618 39.85 18.54 6.58
CA GLY A 618 39.18 18.62 7.87
C GLY A 618 40.16 18.81 9.01
N THR A 619 39.81 18.28 10.19
CA THR A 619 40.71 18.07 11.33
C THR A 619 40.77 16.57 11.62
N ASP A 620 41.90 15.96 11.26
CA ASP A 620 42.04 14.53 11.06
C ASP A 620 42.83 13.86 12.18
N SER A 621 42.41 12.64 12.57
CA SER A 621 42.86 12.00 13.81
C SER A 621 43.34 10.56 13.61
N VAL A 622 44.57 10.23 14.01
CA VAL A 622 45.08 8.84 14.01
C VAL A 622 45.05 8.27 15.42
N THR A 623 44.45 7.09 15.59
CA THR A 623 44.69 6.21 16.74
C THR A 623 45.70 5.14 16.33
N PHE A 624 46.87 5.11 16.98
CA PHE A 624 47.92 4.14 16.72
C PHE A 624 48.00 3.04 17.79
N ASN A 625 47.69 1.79 17.42
CA ASN A 625 47.61 0.68 18.37
C ASN A 625 48.90 -0.17 18.48
N GLY A 626 49.83 -0.05 17.53
CA GLY A 626 51.13 -0.75 17.56
C GLY A 626 51.07 -2.29 17.58
N LEU A 627 49.95 -2.88 17.14
CA LEU A 627 49.71 -4.32 17.06
C LEU A 627 50.75 -5.02 16.18
N GLY A 628 50.96 -6.32 16.42
CA GLY A 628 51.96 -7.12 15.70
C GLY A 628 53.43 -6.77 15.99
N THR A 629 53.73 -5.61 16.60
CA THR A 629 55.10 -5.23 16.95
C THR A 629 55.54 -5.90 18.25
N SER A 630 56.75 -6.47 18.23
CA SER A 630 57.38 -7.15 19.39
C SER A 630 58.56 -6.36 19.97
N SER A 631 58.74 -5.14 19.50
CA SER A 631 59.72 -4.19 20.04
C SER A 631 59.05 -3.33 21.11
N ALA A 632 59.72 -3.14 22.24
CA ALA A 632 59.48 -1.94 23.01
C ALA A 632 59.92 -0.72 22.16
N ASN A 633 59.31 0.45 22.39
CA ASN A 633 59.69 1.71 21.75
C ASN A 633 59.32 1.80 20.26
N THR A 634 58.14 1.30 19.89
CA THR A 634 57.55 1.42 18.54
C THR A 634 57.10 2.86 18.29
N LEU A 635 57.50 3.45 17.16
CA LEU A 635 57.21 4.85 16.81
C LEU A 635 56.18 4.93 15.68
N TYR A 636 55.21 5.82 15.83
CA TYR A 636 54.37 6.34 14.74
C TYR A 636 54.71 7.82 14.49
N THR A 637 54.58 8.25 13.24
CA THR A 637 54.80 9.65 12.84
C THR A 637 53.64 10.08 11.98
N LEU A 638 53.00 11.21 12.30
CA LEU A 638 51.89 11.73 11.51
C LEU A 638 52.33 12.04 10.07
N SER A 639 51.47 11.68 9.13
CA SER A 639 51.52 12.18 7.76
C SER A 639 51.28 13.70 7.76
N ALA A 640 51.67 14.40 6.70
CA ALA A 640 51.24 15.79 6.51
C ALA A 640 49.71 15.86 6.31
N TYR A 641 49.10 16.97 6.74
CA TYR A 641 47.65 17.22 6.72
C TYR A 641 46.86 16.30 7.64
N VAL A 642 47.43 15.98 8.80
CA VAL A 642 46.76 15.21 9.86
C VAL A 642 47.13 15.84 11.20
N GLU A 643 46.15 16.22 12.00
CA GLU A 643 46.37 17.11 13.14
C GLU A 643 46.53 16.33 14.46
N ASN A 644 45.80 15.24 14.65
CA ASN A 644 45.74 14.57 15.96
C ASN A 644 46.37 13.17 15.94
N LEU A 645 47.11 12.82 17.00
CA LEU A 645 47.64 11.48 17.25
C LEU A 645 47.28 11.00 18.66
N THR A 646 46.51 9.93 18.76
CA THR A 646 46.28 9.19 20.02
C THR A 646 47.04 7.87 20.00
N LEU A 647 47.80 7.59 21.06
CA LEU A 647 48.45 6.29 21.25
C LEU A 647 47.51 5.32 21.98
N GLY A 648 47.34 4.11 21.45
CA GLY A 648 46.43 3.10 22.00
C GLY A 648 47.10 2.18 23.03
N GLY A 649 46.30 1.61 23.94
CA GLY A 649 46.71 0.51 24.82
C GLY A 649 47.65 0.88 25.97
N THR A 650 48.53 -0.06 26.34
CA THR A 650 49.43 0.03 27.52
C THR A 650 50.90 -0.24 27.20
N ALA A 651 51.24 -0.31 25.91
CA ALA A 651 52.60 -0.54 25.44
C ALA A 651 53.36 0.78 25.34
N ASN A 652 54.70 0.74 25.50
CA ASN A 652 55.59 1.88 25.24
C ASN A 652 55.64 2.19 23.74
N LEU A 653 54.59 2.86 23.26
CA LEU A 653 54.48 3.46 21.94
C LEU A 653 55.04 4.89 21.99
N ASN A 654 55.47 5.41 20.85
CA ASN A 654 56.01 6.76 20.71
C ASN A 654 55.26 7.47 19.59
N GLY A 655 55.08 8.78 19.75
CA GLY A 655 54.39 9.64 18.79
C GLY A 655 55.31 10.74 18.28
N THR A 656 55.14 11.13 17.02
CA THR A 656 55.76 12.33 16.47
C THR A 656 54.78 13.00 15.53
N GLY A 657 54.57 14.31 15.71
CA GLY A 657 53.74 15.13 14.84
C GLY A 657 54.41 15.45 13.51
N ASN A 658 53.92 16.49 12.83
CA ASN A 658 54.32 16.89 11.49
C ASN A 658 54.92 18.32 11.44
N ALA A 659 54.23 19.26 10.78
CA ALA A 659 54.64 20.66 10.60
C ALA A 659 53.44 21.63 10.76
N GLN A 660 52.34 21.13 11.32
CA GLN A 660 51.10 21.84 11.65
C GLN A 660 50.91 21.74 13.16
N ASP A 661 50.01 22.56 13.70
CA ASP A 661 49.60 22.50 15.10
C ASP A 661 48.97 21.13 15.38
N ASN A 662 49.60 20.30 16.20
CA ASN A 662 49.16 18.92 16.45
C ASN A 662 48.74 18.67 17.91
N ILE A 663 47.69 17.88 18.11
CA ILE A 663 47.33 17.35 19.44
C ILE A 663 47.85 15.90 19.55
N ILE A 664 48.78 15.66 20.48
CA ILE A 664 49.36 14.33 20.70
C ILE A 664 48.99 13.82 22.10
N THR A 665 48.15 12.78 22.12
CA THR A 665 47.66 12.13 23.35
C THR A 665 48.44 10.84 23.62
N GLY A 666 49.10 10.81 24.78
CA GLY A 666 49.87 9.65 25.26
C GLY A 666 49.00 8.45 25.67
N ASN A 667 49.65 7.34 26.03
CA ASN A 667 49.01 6.18 26.62
C ASN A 667 49.68 5.82 27.97
N SER A 668 49.10 4.86 28.71
CA SER A 668 49.61 4.44 30.02
C SER A 668 51.01 3.78 30.05
N GLY A 669 51.70 3.72 28.90
CA GLY A 669 53.08 3.26 28.78
C GLY A 669 54.10 4.34 29.20
N ASN A 670 55.36 4.13 28.85
CA ASN A 670 56.35 5.20 28.86
C ASN A 670 56.60 5.63 27.41
N ASN A 671 56.09 6.80 27.03
CA ASN A 671 56.13 7.32 25.68
C ASN A 671 57.31 8.29 25.47
N ILE A 672 57.75 8.40 24.21
CA ILE A 672 58.51 9.54 23.69
C ILE A 672 57.56 10.27 22.73
N LEU A 673 57.19 11.49 23.08
CA LEU A 673 56.27 12.35 22.33
C LEU A 673 57.02 13.58 21.83
N ASN A 674 56.72 13.98 20.60
CA ASN A 674 57.39 15.11 19.95
C ASN A 674 56.44 15.79 18.96
N GLY A 675 55.94 16.99 19.24
CA GLY A 675 55.07 17.75 18.31
C GLY A 675 55.80 18.00 16.98
N SER A 676 57.04 18.48 17.10
CA SER A 676 58.04 18.77 16.05
C SER A 676 58.05 20.20 15.55
N GLY A 677 56.90 20.77 15.19
CA GLY A 677 56.84 22.11 14.63
C GLY A 677 55.44 22.48 14.17
N GLY A 678 55.04 23.69 14.55
CA GLY A 678 53.65 24.05 14.73
C GLY A 678 53.55 24.74 16.09
N THR A 679 52.35 24.81 16.63
CA THR A 679 52.03 25.16 18.01
C THR A 679 51.40 23.90 18.61
N ASP A 680 52.22 23.01 19.15
CA ASP A 680 51.81 21.63 19.40
C ASP A 680 51.29 21.43 20.83
N THR A 681 50.18 20.72 20.99
CA THR A 681 49.57 20.35 22.30
C THR A 681 49.92 18.91 22.67
N VAL A 682 50.47 18.71 23.87
CA VAL A 682 50.50 17.38 24.49
C VAL A 682 49.31 17.21 25.43
N SER A 683 48.52 16.16 25.24
CA SER A 683 47.28 15.93 26.01
C SER A 683 47.37 14.68 26.89
N PHE A 684 46.89 14.83 28.13
CA PHE A 684 46.73 13.75 29.11
C PHE A 684 45.25 13.51 29.46
N ALA A 685 44.30 13.98 28.64
CA ALA A 685 42.86 13.89 28.94
C ALA A 685 42.35 12.45 29.17
N ASN A 686 43.04 11.45 28.61
CA ASN A 686 42.76 10.02 28.80
C ASN A 686 43.41 9.42 30.07
N ALA A 687 44.11 10.22 30.88
CA ALA A 687 44.79 9.76 32.09
C ALA A 687 43.80 9.41 33.21
N THR A 688 44.05 8.29 33.88
CA THR A 688 43.18 7.78 34.97
C THR A 688 43.59 8.27 36.37
N SER A 689 44.41 9.31 36.43
CA SER A 689 44.90 9.96 37.65
C SER A 689 45.71 11.21 37.28
N GLY A 690 45.75 12.19 38.19
CA GLY A 690 46.48 13.43 37.99
C GLY A 690 47.94 13.25 37.54
N VAL A 691 48.36 14.13 36.65
CA VAL A 691 49.66 14.19 35.99
C VAL A 691 50.49 15.37 36.48
N THR A 692 51.80 15.18 36.46
CA THR A 692 52.79 16.26 36.63
C THR A 692 53.59 16.33 35.34
N ALA A 693 53.41 17.42 34.58
CA ALA A 693 53.96 17.59 33.23
C ALA A 693 54.64 18.96 33.09
N ASP A 694 55.88 18.94 32.61
CA ASP A 694 56.77 20.11 32.54
C ASP A 694 57.40 20.20 31.15
N LEU A 695 56.98 21.20 30.37
CA LEU A 695 57.46 21.45 29.01
C LEU A 695 58.94 21.89 29.00
N THR A 696 59.41 22.61 30.02
CA THR A 696 60.85 22.97 30.14
C THR A 696 61.74 21.80 30.55
N GLY A 697 61.25 20.94 31.44
CA GLY A 697 61.91 19.73 31.90
C GLY A 697 61.91 18.62 30.85
N GLY A 698 60.96 18.67 29.91
CA GLY A 698 60.78 17.68 28.86
C GLY A 698 60.25 16.35 29.39
N THR A 699 59.46 16.38 30.48
CA THR A 699 58.97 15.17 31.16
C THR A 699 57.52 15.28 31.62
N ALA A 700 56.77 14.19 31.49
CA ALA A 700 55.48 14.02 32.15
C ALA A 700 55.44 12.71 32.97
N THR A 701 54.66 12.72 34.06
CA THR A 701 54.47 11.57 34.96
C THR A 701 53.06 11.56 35.52
N GLY A 702 52.59 10.41 36.02
CA GLY A 702 51.23 10.22 36.55
C GLY A 702 50.46 9.19 35.74
N PHE A 703 50.49 9.31 34.41
CA PHE A 703 49.93 8.34 33.47
C PHE A 703 51.00 7.59 32.66
N GLY A 704 52.20 7.47 33.20
CA GLY A 704 53.36 6.99 32.48
C GLY A 704 54.65 7.53 33.08
N THR A 705 55.71 7.53 32.30
CA THR A 705 56.92 8.33 32.56
C THR A 705 57.49 8.71 31.21
N ASP A 706 57.00 9.84 30.72
CA ASP A 706 57.05 10.21 29.33
C ASP A 706 58.11 11.27 29.10
N THR A 707 58.73 11.22 27.92
CA THR A 707 59.65 12.26 27.44
C THR A 707 58.91 13.08 26.40
N ILE A 708 58.72 14.36 26.68
CA ILE A 708 57.99 15.31 25.83
C ILE A 708 58.97 16.36 25.29
N SER A 709 58.77 16.84 24.06
CA SER A 709 59.65 17.84 23.43
C SER A 709 58.97 18.51 22.25
N ASN A 710 59.29 19.78 21.98
CA ASN A 710 58.65 20.60 20.93
C ASN A 710 57.11 20.53 21.06
N PHE A 711 56.64 21.02 22.21
CA PHE A 711 55.24 21.26 22.53
C PHE A 711 55.17 22.64 23.18
N GLU A 712 54.15 23.38 22.82
CA GLU A 712 53.86 24.73 23.29
C GLU A 712 52.60 24.73 24.17
N ASN A 713 51.73 23.74 24.05
CA ASN A 713 50.47 23.67 24.80
C ASN A 713 50.37 22.36 25.59
N LEU A 714 49.57 22.35 26.65
CA LEU A 714 49.42 21.23 27.56
C LEU A 714 47.97 21.11 28.05
N THR A 715 47.33 19.96 27.79
CA THR A 715 46.04 19.60 28.39
C THR A 715 46.25 18.53 29.45
N GLY A 716 45.69 18.77 30.64
CA GLY A 716 45.65 17.87 31.78
C GLY A 716 44.73 16.67 31.61
N SER A 717 44.27 16.14 32.73
CA SER A 717 43.48 14.93 32.92
C SER A 717 42.06 15.29 33.37
N ALA A 718 41.45 14.50 34.25
CA ALA A 718 40.18 14.84 34.92
C ALA A 718 40.34 14.75 36.45
N TYR A 719 41.53 15.15 36.93
CA TYR A 719 42.02 15.03 38.29
C TYR A 719 43.10 16.09 38.55
N ASP A 720 43.30 16.48 39.82
CA ASP A 720 44.28 17.48 40.27
C ASP A 720 45.66 17.31 39.60
N ASP A 721 46.00 18.22 38.69
CA ASP A 721 47.21 18.20 37.88
C ASP A 721 48.26 19.23 38.34
N THR A 722 49.47 19.08 37.81
CA THR A 722 50.53 20.09 37.92
C THR A 722 51.17 20.30 36.57
N LEU A 723 50.77 21.39 35.91
CA LEU A 723 51.13 21.73 34.54
C LEU A 723 52.12 22.88 34.54
N THR A 724 53.21 22.75 33.79
CA THR A 724 54.25 23.79 33.66
C THR A 724 54.58 24.03 32.21
N GLY A 725 54.34 25.27 31.77
CA GLY A 725 54.64 25.82 30.45
C GLY A 725 56.14 26.04 30.23
N THR A 726 56.49 27.08 29.47
CA THR A 726 57.81 27.32 28.91
C THR A 726 58.33 28.74 29.23
N SER A 727 58.80 29.46 28.21
CA SER A 727 59.12 30.89 28.26
C SER A 727 58.73 31.56 26.92
N GLY A 728 57.67 31.05 26.31
CA GLY A 728 56.93 31.61 25.19
C GLY A 728 55.46 31.35 25.46
N ASN A 729 54.58 31.83 24.59
CA ASN A 729 53.13 31.74 24.79
C ASN A 729 52.67 30.27 24.84
N ASN A 730 51.98 29.89 25.91
CA ASN A 730 51.52 28.53 26.18
C ASN A 730 50.02 28.53 26.53
N VAL A 731 49.26 27.60 25.95
CA VAL A 731 47.91 27.26 26.43
C VAL A 731 48.02 26.12 27.44
N LEU A 732 47.63 26.39 28.69
CA LEU A 732 47.55 25.41 29.76
C LEU A 732 46.08 25.16 30.11
N ASP A 733 45.64 23.94 29.87
CA ASP A 733 44.27 23.48 30.09
C ASP A 733 44.31 22.43 31.21
N GLY A 734 43.65 22.70 32.33
CA GLY A 734 43.59 21.79 33.49
C GLY A 734 42.87 20.47 33.19
N GLY A 735 41.93 20.49 32.24
CA GLY A 735 41.05 19.38 31.92
C GLY A 735 39.81 19.28 32.83
N GLY A 736 38.97 18.28 32.59
CA GLY A 736 37.60 18.16 33.11
C GLY A 736 37.46 17.74 34.58
N ASP A 737 38.31 18.28 35.44
CA ASP A 737 38.37 18.10 36.88
C ASP A 737 37.26 18.90 37.63
N VAL A 738 37.04 18.59 38.91
CA VAL A 738 36.16 19.38 39.83
C VAL A 738 36.85 19.70 41.16
N SER A 739 38.15 19.44 41.21
CA SER A 739 39.07 19.68 42.32
C SER A 739 39.78 21.00 42.00
N GLY A 740 41.11 21.09 42.01
CA GLY A 740 41.80 22.30 41.58
C GLY A 740 43.21 22.01 41.08
N ASP A 741 43.49 22.39 39.85
CA ASP A 741 44.80 22.20 39.21
C ASP A 741 45.83 23.23 39.66
N THR A 742 47.12 22.89 39.49
CA THR A 742 48.22 23.85 39.61
C THR A 742 48.82 24.11 38.23
N MET A 743 48.64 25.32 37.70
CA MET A 743 49.12 25.68 36.36
C MET A 743 50.12 26.84 36.43
N ILE A 744 51.23 26.71 35.71
CA ILE A 744 52.38 27.63 35.72
C ILE A 744 52.80 27.88 34.27
N GLY A 745 52.30 28.92 33.60
CA GLY A 745 52.66 29.27 32.21
C GLY A 745 54.12 29.70 32.12
N GLY A 746 54.45 30.79 32.82
CA GLY A 746 55.80 31.12 33.26
C GLY A 746 56.24 32.49 32.79
N ALA A 747 56.50 32.64 31.49
CA ALA A 747 56.84 33.93 30.91
C ALA A 747 56.51 33.92 29.41
N GLY A 748 55.49 34.65 29.02
CA GLY A 748 54.93 34.59 27.68
C GLY A 748 53.80 35.61 27.57
N ASN A 749 52.84 35.33 26.70
CA ASN A 749 51.46 35.68 26.97
C ASN A 749 50.73 34.34 27.01
N ASP A 750 50.38 33.90 28.21
CA ASP A 750 49.92 32.54 28.48
C ASP A 750 48.40 32.51 28.72
N THR A 751 47.74 31.44 28.27
CA THR A 751 46.28 31.27 28.37
C THR A 751 45.94 30.07 29.24
N TYR A 752 45.14 30.28 30.28
CA TYR A 752 44.74 29.27 31.25
C TYR A 752 43.27 28.87 31.07
N VAL A 753 42.99 27.61 30.74
CA VAL A 753 41.62 27.08 30.62
C VAL A 753 41.19 26.45 31.94
N ILE A 754 40.25 27.07 32.65
CA ILE A 754 39.76 26.61 33.97
C ILE A 754 38.39 25.93 33.86
N HIS A 755 38.20 24.88 34.67
CA HIS A 755 37.02 23.99 34.64
C HIS A 755 36.25 23.96 35.97
N SER A 756 36.90 24.39 37.06
CA SER A 756 36.35 24.61 38.38
C SER A 756 36.65 26.06 38.82
N GLY A 757 36.46 26.37 40.12
CA GLY A 757 36.88 27.64 40.72
C GLY A 757 37.89 27.46 41.86
N ASN A 758 38.74 26.43 41.81
CA ASN A 758 39.75 26.14 42.86
C ASN A 758 41.19 26.06 42.31
N GLU A 759 41.40 26.43 41.05
CA GLU A 759 42.69 26.39 40.35
C GLU A 759 43.70 27.33 41.00
N THR A 760 44.95 26.90 41.01
CA THR A 760 46.10 27.69 41.45
C THR A 760 46.95 28.05 40.25
N LEU A 761 46.77 29.27 39.75
CA LEU A 761 47.57 29.83 38.66
C LEU A 761 48.82 30.52 39.23
N THR A 762 49.93 30.54 38.49
CA THR A 762 51.17 31.20 38.94
C THR A 762 51.98 31.71 37.77
N GLU A 763 52.03 33.04 37.61
CA GLU A 763 52.80 33.70 36.56
C GLU A 763 54.07 34.41 37.02
N THR A 764 54.96 34.71 36.05
CA THR A 764 56.17 35.50 36.32
C THR A 764 56.36 36.75 35.44
N SER A 765 55.83 36.78 34.22
CA SER A 765 55.66 38.01 33.42
C SER A 765 54.96 37.73 32.08
N GLY A 766 53.88 38.44 31.80
CA GLY A 766 53.25 38.38 30.49
C GLY A 766 52.21 39.47 30.23
N THR A 767 51.24 39.11 29.41
CA THR A 767 49.90 39.74 29.35
C THR A 767 48.97 38.55 29.19
N ASP A 768 48.53 38.04 30.33
CA ASP A 768 48.09 36.65 30.49
C ASP A 768 46.56 36.60 30.65
N GLU A 769 45.96 35.48 30.28
CA GLU A 769 44.50 35.33 30.12
C GLU A 769 43.96 34.09 30.83
N VAL A 770 42.84 34.23 31.54
CA VAL A 770 42.05 33.10 32.05
C VAL A 770 40.78 32.94 31.21
N THR A 771 40.50 31.72 30.75
CA THR A 771 39.28 31.42 30.00
C THR A 771 38.51 30.23 30.58
N SER A 772 37.18 30.28 30.48
CA SER A 772 36.30 29.17 30.87
C SER A 772 35.04 29.11 30.02
N SER A 773 34.48 27.91 29.86
CA SER A 773 33.09 27.70 29.43
C SER A 773 32.26 26.97 30.50
N PHE A 774 32.78 26.90 31.73
CA PHE A 774 32.29 26.00 32.79
C PHE A 774 31.93 26.73 34.08
N VAL A 775 32.63 27.83 34.40
CA VAL A 775 32.45 28.61 35.63
C VAL A 775 32.61 30.11 35.36
N SER A 776 32.03 30.93 36.24
CA SER A 776 32.32 32.37 36.33
C SER A 776 33.79 32.60 36.68
N VAL A 777 34.41 33.66 36.15
CA VAL A 777 35.82 34.00 36.37
C VAL A 777 35.92 35.28 37.20
N ASP A 778 36.62 35.20 38.35
CA ASP A 778 36.91 36.34 39.22
C ASP A 778 38.43 36.52 39.30
N LEU A 779 38.94 37.54 38.59
CA LEU A 779 40.37 37.85 38.48
C LEU A 779 40.99 38.26 39.82
N THR A 780 40.21 38.69 40.81
CA THR A 780 40.74 39.03 42.15
C THR A 780 41.36 37.82 42.88
N ASN A 781 41.05 36.59 42.43
CA ASN A 781 41.65 35.36 42.92
C ASN A 781 43.01 35.03 42.28
N TYR A 782 43.38 35.64 41.15
CA TYR A 782 44.54 35.28 40.35
C TYR A 782 45.57 36.43 40.29
N SER A 783 46.71 36.26 40.97
CA SER A 783 47.73 37.31 41.05
C SER A 783 48.58 37.37 39.77
N GLY A 784 48.44 38.46 39.00
CA GLY A 784 49.25 38.71 37.80
C GLY A 784 48.74 38.02 36.55
N ILE A 785 47.41 37.94 36.43
CA ILE A 785 46.68 37.70 35.19
C ILE A 785 46.03 39.03 34.82
N GLU A 786 46.07 39.43 33.56
CA GLU A 786 45.54 40.74 33.13
C GLU A 786 44.15 40.64 32.46
N ASN A 787 43.77 39.49 31.88
CA ASN A 787 42.56 39.37 31.05
C ASN A 787 41.71 38.15 31.43
N ALA A 788 40.40 38.22 31.14
CA ALA A 788 39.48 37.09 31.28
C ALA A 788 38.53 36.97 30.06
N SER A 789 38.27 35.74 29.63
CA SER A 789 37.36 35.45 28.50
C SER A 789 36.44 34.26 28.79
N LEU A 790 35.13 34.46 28.74
CA LEU A 790 34.15 33.39 28.76
C LEU A 790 33.97 32.83 27.34
N THR A 791 33.71 31.53 27.26
CA THR A 791 33.39 30.84 26.01
C THR A 791 32.15 29.96 26.18
N GLY A 792 31.56 29.53 25.07
CA GLY A 792 30.30 28.77 25.09
C GLY A 792 29.06 29.66 25.19
N SER A 793 27.98 29.13 25.77
CA SER A 793 26.64 29.73 25.76
C SER A 793 25.92 29.59 27.11
N SER A 794 26.68 29.64 28.20
CA SER A 794 26.15 29.52 29.56
C SER A 794 26.23 30.86 30.25
N ASN A 795 25.16 31.26 30.93
CA ASN A 795 25.15 32.43 31.80
C ASN A 795 26.22 32.24 32.88
N LEU A 796 27.32 32.97 32.74
CA LEU A 796 28.49 32.94 33.62
C LEU A 796 28.90 34.39 33.86
N ASP A 797 29.53 34.66 35.01
CA ASP A 797 29.87 36.02 35.40
C ASP A 797 31.37 36.29 35.22
N LEU A 798 31.72 37.55 34.98
CA LEU A 798 33.09 38.05 35.00
C LEU A 798 33.26 39.08 36.11
N THR A 799 34.43 39.06 36.76
CA THR A 799 34.85 40.10 37.70
C THR A 799 36.31 40.45 37.42
N GLY A 800 36.57 41.70 37.05
CA GLY A 800 37.92 42.25 36.93
C GLY A 800 38.62 42.44 38.28
N ASP A 801 39.86 42.90 38.27
CA ASP A 801 40.67 43.09 39.48
C ASP A 801 40.92 44.56 39.85
N ALA A 802 42.17 45.02 39.84
CA ALA A 802 42.59 46.37 40.21
C ALA A 802 43.61 46.94 39.19
N ASN A 803 43.67 46.33 38.01
CA ASN A 803 44.53 46.67 36.89
C ASN A 803 43.66 46.81 35.64
N ASP A 804 44.12 47.56 34.64
CA ASP A 804 43.47 47.70 33.33
C ASP A 804 43.24 46.31 32.68
N ASN A 805 42.02 45.78 32.75
CA ASN A 805 41.67 44.44 32.27
C ASN A 805 41.07 44.46 30.85
N ILE A 806 41.22 43.34 30.13
CA ILE A 806 40.34 43.01 28.99
C ILE A 806 39.42 41.88 29.43
N LEU A 807 38.12 42.14 29.38
CA LEU A 807 37.06 41.20 29.74
C LEU A 807 36.22 40.89 28.50
N THR A 808 35.99 39.61 28.22
CA THR A 808 35.16 39.19 27.08
C THR A 808 34.16 38.14 27.53
N GLY A 809 32.85 38.44 27.42
CA GLY A 809 31.80 37.49 27.78
C GLY A 809 31.54 36.44 26.68
N ASN A 810 30.45 35.69 26.80
CA ASN A 810 30.13 34.57 25.90
C ASN A 810 28.80 34.76 25.15
N SER A 811 28.09 33.67 24.79
CA SER A 811 26.81 33.76 24.08
C SER A 811 25.57 33.50 24.97
N GLY A 812 25.63 33.88 26.24
CA GLY A 812 24.50 33.81 27.18
C GLY A 812 24.54 34.99 28.15
N ASN A 813 23.43 35.27 28.83
CA ASN A 813 23.30 36.47 29.65
C ASN A 813 24.28 36.45 30.84
N ASN A 814 25.31 37.27 30.79
CA ASN A 814 26.44 37.38 31.71
C ASN A 814 26.27 38.60 32.65
N THR A 815 26.77 38.51 33.88
CA THR A 815 27.03 39.70 34.72
C THR A 815 28.52 40.01 34.64
N ILE A 816 28.89 41.23 34.23
CA ILE A 816 30.29 41.65 34.09
C ILE A 816 30.55 42.83 35.03
N ASP A 817 31.24 42.57 36.14
CA ASP A 817 31.81 43.60 37.03
C ASP A 817 33.21 43.94 36.52
N THR A 818 33.44 45.20 36.13
CA THR A 818 34.73 45.59 35.53
C THR A 818 35.88 45.62 36.54
N GLY A 819 35.61 45.79 37.84
CA GLY A 819 36.64 46.00 38.86
C GLY A 819 37.14 47.46 38.92
N ASP A 820 38.34 47.68 39.50
CA ASP A 820 39.01 48.98 39.47
C ASP A 820 40.08 49.00 38.34
N GLY A 821 39.95 49.84 37.31
CA GLY A 821 40.92 49.89 36.22
C GLY A 821 40.53 50.89 35.14
N THR A 822 41.30 51.01 34.05
CA THR A 822 40.73 51.51 32.78
C THR A 822 40.47 50.31 31.87
N ASP A 823 39.26 49.76 31.96
CA ASP A 823 38.96 48.43 31.46
C ASP A 823 38.42 48.44 30.02
N THR A 824 38.51 47.30 29.34
CA THR A 824 37.90 47.07 28.03
C THR A 824 37.02 45.84 28.08
N VAL A 825 35.72 46.02 27.88
CA VAL A 825 34.69 44.97 27.92
C VAL A 825 34.09 44.76 26.53
N ASP A 826 33.90 43.50 26.16
CA ASP A 826 33.08 43.03 25.04
C ASP A 826 32.15 41.95 25.62
N ALA A 827 30.88 42.25 25.87
CA ALA A 827 30.01 41.36 26.66
C ALA A 827 29.56 40.11 25.87
N GLY A 828 29.40 40.23 24.55
CA GLY A 828 29.27 39.09 23.62
C GLY A 828 27.92 39.00 22.92
N ASP A 829 27.24 37.85 23.04
CA ASP A 829 25.83 37.72 22.66
C ASP A 829 25.02 37.35 23.91
N GLY A 830 23.92 38.05 24.20
CA GLY A 830 23.15 37.84 25.42
C GLY A 830 22.34 39.08 25.78
N ASP A 831 21.51 39.01 26.82
CA ASP A 831 21.03 40.25 27.46
C ASP A 831 21.87 40.43 28.73
N ASP A 832 23.01 41.12 28.58
CA ASP A 832 24.07 41.20 29.58
C ASP A 832 23.87 42.36 30.56
N VAL A 833 24.46 42.23 31.76
CA VAL A 833 24.46 43.28 32.78
C VAL A 833 25.89 43.69 33.08
N ILE A 834 26.25 44.91 32.71
CA ILE A 834 27.58 45.48 32.93
C ILE A 834 27.53 46.42 34.15
N ILE A 835 28.44 46.19 35.10
CA ILE A 835 28.59 46.94 36.35
C ILE A 835 30.00 47.54 36.36
N GLY A 836 30.10 48.87 36.42
CA GLY A 836 31.39 49.57 36.47
C GLY A 836 32.01 49.64 37.88
N GLY A 837 33.29 49.99 37.94
CA GLY A 837 34.09 50.01 39.16
C GLY A 837 33.59 50.90 40.30
N LEU A 838 33.69 50.37 41.53
CA LEU A 838 33.22 51.01 42.78
C LEU A 838 33.80 52.40 43.08
N ASN A 839 34.97 52.74 42.53
CA ASN A 839 35.65 54.01 42.83
C ASN A 839 35.44 55.11 41.79
N ASN A 840 34.97 54.77 40.58
CA ASN A 840 34.56 55.69 39.52
C ASN A 840 35.50 56.92 39.33
N VAL A 841 36.80 56.62 39.15
CA VAL A 841 37.86 57.61 38.86
C VAL A 841 38.50 57.41 37.50
N ASP A 842 38.21 56.28 36.86
CA ASP A 842 38.90 55.78 35.68
C ASP A 842 37.96 55.85 34.46
N ALA A 843 38.26 55.18 33.35
CA ALA A 843 37.64 55.47 32.06
C ALA A 843 37.54 54.23 31.18
N ASP A 844 36.46 53.49 31.37
CA ASP A 844 36.23 52.17 30.77
C ASP A 844 35.65 52.29 29.36
N THR A 845 35.92 51.26 28.55
CA THR A 845 35.36 51.09 27.20
C THR A 845 34.55 49.80 27.17
N VAL A 846 33.24 49.89 26.98
CA VAL A 846 32.31 48.76 27.02
C VAL A 846 31.59 48.61 25.68
N ASP A 847 31.55 47.41 25.14
CA ASP A 847 30.64 47.01 24.06
C ASP A 847 29.70 45.94 24.64
N GLY A 848 28.39 46.18 24.66
CA GLY A 848 27.41 45.16 25.13
C GLY A 848 27.22 44.02 24.11
N GLY A 849 27.50 44.30 22.84
CA GLY A 849 27.54 43.26 21.81
C GLY A 849 26.19 43.03 21.12
N ASN A 850 25.61 41.84 21.27
CA ASN A 850 24.32 41.47 20.66
C ASN A 850 23.28 40.96 21.69
N GLY A 851 22.46 41.86 22.22
CA GLY A 851 21.11 41.52 22.65
C GLY A 851 20.34 42.71 23.16
N SER A 852 19.92 42.64 24.43
CA SER A 852 19.23 43.72 25.15
C SER A 852 20.05 44.09 26.38
N ASP A 853 21.18 44.74 26.14
CA ASP A 853 22.25 44.88 27.14
C ASP A 853 21.99 46.05 28.10
N THR A 854 22.38 45.89 29.36
CA THR A 854 22.06 46.81 30.46
C THR A 854 23.32 47.31 31.17
N PHE A 855 23.48 48.63 31.27
CA PHE A 855 24.47 49.23 32.16
C PHE A 855 23.83 49.58 33.51
N ASP A 856 24.31 48.96 34.60
CA ASP A 856 23.82 49.22 35.95
C ASP A 856 24.71 50.23 36.68
N PHE A 857 24.19 51.44 36.93
CA PHE A 857 24.87 52.49 37.71
C PHE A 857 24.36 52.63 39.15
N SER A 858 23.54 51.71 39.66
CA SER A 858 22.91 51.78 40.99
C SER A 858 23.91 51.82 42.16
N TYR A 859 25.16 51.40 41.92
CA TYR A 859 26.27 51.49 42.86
C TYR A 859 26.79 52.95 43.06
N ILE A 860 26.45 53.89 42.18
CA ILE A 860 26.93 55.28 42.26
C ILE A 860 26.22 56.05 43.38
N THR A 861 27.01 56.47 44.38
CA THR A 861 26.51 57.10 45.62
C THR A 861 26.95 58.57 45.80
N VAL A 862 27.41 59.25 44.75
CA VAL A 862 28.13 60.54 44.88
C VAL A 862 27.52 61.76 44.17
N ASP A 863 26.93 61.58 42.99
CA ASP A 863 26.26 62.60 42.17
C ASP A 863 25.24 61.85 41.26
N GLY A 864 24.28 62.57 40.66
CA GLY A 864 23.35 62.03 39.65
C GLY A 864 23.93 62.09 38.23
N LEU A 865 23.36 61.27 37.35
CA LEU A 865 23.89 60.91 36.03
C LEU A 865 23.22 61.71 34.90
N VAL A 866 23.90 61.75 33.76
CA VAL A 866 23.29 62.10 32.47
C VAL A 866 23.73 61.04 31.48
N VAL A 867 22.78 60.27 30.95
CA VAL A 867 23.02 59.17 30.00
C VAL A 867 22.19 59.42 28.73
N ASP A 868 22.79 59.15 27.58
CA ASP A 868 22.19 59.26 26.24
C ASP A 868 22.63 58.03 25.46
N LEU A 869 21.75 57.03 25.35
CA LEU A 869 22.04 55.74 24.72
C LEU A 869 22.09 55.85 23.18
N ASP A 870 21.37 56.81 22.59
CA ASP A 870 21.23 56.99 21.14
C ASP A 870 22.49 57.60 20.47
N TRP A 871 23.28 58.35 21.25
CA TRP A 871 24.65 58.65 20.86
C TRP A 871 25.50 57.45 21.27
N GLY A 872 26.06 56.72 20.28
CA GLY A 872 27.02 55.61 20.48
C GLY A 872 28.39 56.01 21.09
N PHE A 873 28.38 57.08 21.89
CA PHE A 873 29.28 57.46 22.96
C PHE A 873 28.43 58.27 23.97
N ALA A 874 27.75 57.61 24.91
CA ALA A 874 27.20 58.31 26.07
C ALA A 874 28.35 58.91 26.91
N TRP A 875 28.09 59.97 27.68
CA TRP A 875 29.06 60.55 28.61
C TRP A 875 28.44 60.76 29.99
N VAL A 876 28.72 59.86 30.94
CA VAL A 876 28.43 60.17 32.34
C VAL A 876 29.38 61.29 32.78
N THR A 877 28.83 62.46 33.10
CA THR A 877 29.64 63.63 33.47
C THR A 877 29.97 63.61 34.96
N LEU A 878 30.90 62.74 35.34
CA LEU A 878 31.40 62.63 36.71
C LEU A 878 32.52 63.66 36.98
N GLN A 879 32.90 63.88 38.24
CA GLN A 879 33.93 64.87 38.57
C GLN A 879 35.36 64.46 38.17
N THR A 880 35.58 63.22 37.70
CA THR A 880 36.93 62.65 37.46
C THR A 880 37.12 61.77 36.22
N GLY A 881 36.10 61.08 35.69
CA GLY A 881 36.20 60.12 34.58
C GLY A 881 35.23 60.42 33.41
N THR A 882 35.24 59.55 32.40
CA THR A 882 34.24 59.48 31.32
C THR A 882 34.30 58.09 30.69
N GLU A 883 33.27 57.31 30.92
CA GLU A 883 33.02 55.99 30.36
C GLU A 883 32.65 56.12 28.87
N VAL A 884 32.91 55.06 28.10
CA VAL A 884 32.52 54.95 26.70
C VAL A 884 31.79 53.63 26.52
N PHE A 885 30.54 53.67 26.07
CA PHE A 885 29.79 52.46 25.73
C PHE A 885 29.16 52.50 24.33
N SER A 886 29.03 51.31 23.74
CA SER A 886 28.32 51.01 22.49
C SER A 886 27.50 49.72 22.63
N ASN A 887 26.45 49.58 21.82
CA ASN A 887 25.52 48.43 21.83
C ASN A 887 25.06 48.11 23.27
N VAL A 888 24.49 49.11 23.91
CA VAL A 888 23.87 49.01 25.23
C VAL A 888 22.55 49.76 25.13
N GLU A 889 21.46 49.02 25.20
CA GLU A 889 20.11 49.52 24.93
C GLU A 889 19.35 49.87 26.21
N ASN A 890 19.84 49.47 27.40
CA ASN A 890 19.14 49.63 28.67
C ASN A 890 20.06 50.25 29.74
N VAL A 891 19.46 50.93 30.72
CA VAL A 891 20.21 51.62 31.79
C VAL A 891 19.46 51.60 33.11
N ILE A 892 20.19 51.37 34.20
CA ILE A 892 19.73 51.55 35.58
C ILE A 892 20.45 52.74 36.19
N GLY A 893 19.68 53.70 36.70
CA GLY A 893 20.16 54.90 37.36
C GLY A 893 20.86 54.69 38.70
N SER A 894 21.48 55.77 39.17
CA SER A 894 22.12 55.91 40.48
C SER A 894 21.09 56.03 41.62
N VAL A 895 21.54 56.40 42.82
CA VAL A 895 20.63 56.74 43.95
C VAL A 895 20.32 58.25 44.05
N HIS A 896 20.50 59.00 42.96
CA HIS A 896 20.34 60.46 42.87
C HIS A 896 19.51 60.86 41.64
N ASP A 897 19.08 62.13 41.58
CA ASP A 897 18.32 62.69 40.45
C ASP A 897 19.10 62.55 39.12
N ASP A 898 18.65 61.62 38.29
CA ASP A 898 19.29 61.27 37.01
C ASP A 898 18.55 61.88 35.80
N HIS A 899 19.24 61.92 34.65
CA HIS A 899 18.66 62.26 33.35
C HIS A 899 19.06 61.21 32.32
N LEU A 900 18.14 60.30 31.99
CA LEU A 900 18.39 59.11 31.18
C LEU A 900 17.59 59.21 29.88
N ILE A 901 18.27 59.06 28.74
CA ILE A 901 17.67 59.11 27.40
C ILE A 901 17.85 57.75 26.71
N ALA A 902 16.74 57.20 26.20
CA ALA A 902 16.65 55.93 25.50
C ALA A 902 17.48 55.86 24.22
N HIS A 903 17.63 54.65 23.69
CA HIS A 903 18.11 54.39 22.33
C HIS A 903 16.93 54.39 21.35
N SER A 904 17.13 54.88 20.12
CA SER A 904 16.07 55.06 19.11
C SER A 904 15.46 53.77 18.51
N SER A 905 15.64 52.63 19.17
CA SER A 905 14.97 51.36 18.89
C SER A 905 13.97 50.93 19.97
N GLY A 906 13.92 51.61 21.11
CA GLY A 906 13.27 51.17 22.34
C GLY A 906 14.29 50.64 23.37
N SER A 907 14.08 51.03 24.62
CA SER A 907 14.93 50.81 25.79
C SER A 907 14.13 50.49 27.05
N ILE A 908 14.72 49.76 28.00
CA ILE A 908 14.32 49.75 29.41
C ILE A 908 15.16 50.80 30.14
N ILE A 909 14.50 51.78 30.74
CA ILE A 909 15.13 52.81 31.57
C ILE A 909 14.59 52.70 33.00
N ASP A 910 15.47 52.38 33.95
CA ASP A 910 15.18 52.47 35.38
C ASP A 910 15.81 53.75 35.95
N GLY A 911 14.99 54.64 36.55
CA GLY A 911 15.47 55.87 37.20
C GLY A 911 16.34 55.62 38.45
N GLY A 912 16.30 54.42 39.01
CA GLY A 912 17.13 54.00 40.13
C GLY A 912 16.62 54.44 41.49
N GLY A 913 17.55 54.62 42.43
CA GLY A 913 17.26 54.77 43.86
C GLY A 913 16.95 56.21 44.32
N SER A 914 16.61 57.12 43.41
CA SER A 914 16.34 58.52 43.75
C SER A 914 15.16 58.66 44.73
N THR A 915 15.09 59.81 45.40
CA THR A 915 13.93 60.20 46.23
C THR A 915 13.48 61.62 45.96
N THR A 916 14.11 62.31 45.02
CA THR A 916 13.86 63.71 44.67
C THR A 916 13.36 63.89 43.23
N GLY A 917 13.65 62.95 42.34
CA GLY A 917 12.94 62.69 41.09
C GLY A 917 13.84 62.70 39.86
N ASP A 918 13.67 61.70 39.01
CA ASP A 918 14.48 61.49 37.80
C ASP A 918 13.80 62.03 36.54
N VAL A 919 14.57 62.21 35.47
CA VAL A 919 14.05 62.61 34.15
C VAL A 919 14.40 61.53 33.13
N LEU A 920 13.38 60.89 32.58
CA LEU A 920 13.49 59.78 31.63
C LEU A 920 12.90 60.23 30.28
N ASP A 921 13.64 60.10 29.18
CA ASP A 921 13.21 60.51 27.83
C ASP A 921 13.34 59.32 26.86
N GLY A 922 12.25 58.93 26.21
CA GLY A 922 12.18 57.74 25.34
C GLY A 922 12.71 57.94 23.91
N ASP A 923 13.01 59.17 23.50
CA ASP A 923 13.33 59.56 22.11
C ASP A 923 12.38 58.95 21.05
N ALA A 924 12.71 57.82 20.42
CA ALA A 924 11.81 57.12 19.51
C ALA A 924 12.00 55.62 19.68
N GLY A 925 10.95 54.89 20.02
CA GLY A 925 11.11 53.48 20.35
C GLY A 925 9.81 52.88 20.84
N ASN A 926 9.91 51.74 21.50
CA ASN A 926 8.87 51.26 22.39
C ASN A 926 9.55 51.11 23.76
N ASP A 927 9.38 52.11 24.61
CA ASP A 927 10.23 52.30 25.77
C ASP A 927 9.53 51.92 27.08
N THR A 928 10.27 51.30 28.00
CA THR A 928 9.77 50.90 29.32
C THR A 928 10.45 51.72 30.40
N PHE A 929 9.69 52.58 31.07
CA PHE A 929 10.15 53.43 32.16
C PHE A 929 9.81 52.81 33.51
N ILE A 930 10.82 52.39 34.27
CA ILE A 930 10.65 51.92 35.65
C ILE A 930 10.80 53.14 36.58
N VAL A 931 9.70 53.50 37.28
CA VAL A 931 9.65 54.69 38.15
C VAL A 931 9.39 54.34 39.61
N HIS A 932 10.18 54.95 40.49
CA HIS A 932 10.24 54.65 41.93
C HIS A 932 9.70 55.80 42.80
N THR A 933 9.52 57.01 42.25
CA THR A 933 9.05 58.19 42.97
C THR A 933 7.96 58.94 42.21
N THR A 934 7.04 59.61 42.92
CA THR A 934 6.02 60.48 42.31
C THR A 934 6.59 61.77 41.71
N ASN A 935 7.90 62.01 41.82
CA ASN A 935 8.57 63.18 41.25
C ASN A 935 9.27 62.85 39.93
N ASP A 936 9.33 61.57 39.55
CA ASP A 936 9.96 61.11 38.31
C ASP A 936 9.14 61.65 37.13
N VAL A 937 9.82 61.99 36.04
CA VAL A 937 9.24 62.58 34.83
C VAL A 937 9.67 61.74 33.63
N ALA A 938 8.75 60.95 33.08
CA ALA A 938 8.95 60.19 31.85
C ALA A 938 8.29 60.90 30.64
N THR A 939 8.99 60.93 29.52
CA THR A 939 8.47 61.51 28.26
C THR A 939 8.60 60.46 27.15
N SER A 940 7.49 60.19 26.45
CA SER A 940 7.43 59.16 25.40
C SER A 940 8.46 59.36 24.27
N GLY A 941 8.62 60.60 23.78
CA GLY A 941 9.41 60.89 22.59
C GLY A 941 8.74 60.40 21.29
N GLY A 942 8.34 59.12 21.23
CA GLY A 942 7.28 58.63 20.36
C GLY A 942 7.36 57.15 19.97
N GLY A 943 6.45 56.34 20.52
CA GLY A 943 6.03 55.05 19.97
C GLY A 943 4.90 54.41 20.76
N THR A 944 5.07 53.17 21.24
CA THR A 944 4.13 52.56 22.22
C THR A 944 4.87 52.24 23.51
N ASP A 945 4.88 53.22 24.40
CA ASP A 945 5.73 53.24 25.59
C ASP A 945 4.94 52.84 26.84
N LEU A 946 5.63 52.33 27.86
CA LEU A 946 5.09 51.73 29.07
C LEU A 946 5.72 52.38 30.31
N VAL A 947 4.90 52.73 31.31
CA VAL A 947 5.40 53.01 32.67
C VAL A 947 5.18 51.80 33.56
N GLU A 948 6.25 51.26 34.14
CA GLU A 948 6.18 50.28 35.21
C GLU A 948 6.40 50.98 36.56
N SER A 949 5.53 50.71 37.55
CA SER A 949 5.59 51.44 38.82
C SER A 949 5.19 50.65 40.05
N SER A 950 5.93 50.86 41.15
CA SER A 950 5.56 50.40 42.50
C SER A 950 4.89 51.51 43.36
N LEU A 951 4.45 52.61 42.73
CA LEU A 951 3.85 53.76 43.43
C LEU A 951 2.43 53.49 43.91
N ILE A 952 2.07 54.02 45.09
CA ILE A 952 0.72 53.88 45.70
C ILE A 952 -0.40 54.31 44.76
N SER A 953 -0.14 55.29 43.88
CA SER A 953 -1.03 55.65 42.80
C SER A 953 -0.20 56.22 41.64
N LEU A 954 -0.49 55.74 40.43
CA LEU A 954 0.08 56.19 39.17
C LEU A 954 -1.00 56.98 38.40
N ASP A 955 -0.70 58.23 38.05
CA ASP A 955 -1.64 59.17 37.44
C ASP A 955 -1.06 59.67 36.11
N LEU A 956 -1.49 59.08 35.00
CA LEU A 956 -1.06 59.46 33.65
C LEU A 956 -1.63 60.82 33.21
N THR A 957 -2.68 61.33 33.87
CA THR A 957 -3.14 62.72 33.66
C THR A 957 -2.15 63.76 34.18
N SER A 958 -1.20 63.35 35.02
CA SER A 958 -0.17 64.23 35.55
C SER A 958 0.80 64.67 34.45
N GLY A 959 1.33 65.89 34.58
CA GLY A 959 2.31 66.42 33.61
C GLY A 959 3.69 65.75 33.65
N ASN A 960 3.81 64.62 34.35
CA ASN A 960 5.03 63.85 34.54
C ASN A 960 5.18 62.69 33.53
N TYR A 961 4.09 62.20 32.93
CA TYR A 961 4.11 61.05 32.00
C TYR A 961 3.68 61.47 30.59
N SER A 962 4.41 62.42 30.02
CA SER A 962 3.94 63.17 28.84
C SER A 962 3.92 62.32 27.57
N GLY A 963 2.71 61.89 27.17
CA GLY A 963 2.47 61.13 25.94
C GLY A 963 2.61 59.62 26.10
N ILE A 964 2.60 59.12 27.33
CA ILE A 964 2.65 57.69 27.64
C ILE A 964 1.25 57.27 28.09
N HIS A 965 0.72 56.22 27.45
CA HIS A 965 -0.68 55.78 27.55
C HIS A 965 -0.82 54.36 28.10
N ASN A 966 0.30 53.67 28.33
CA ASN A 966 0.32 52.31 28.86
C ASN A 966 1.01 52.28 30.22
N ALA A 967 0.46 51.52 31.16
CA ALA A 967 0.99 51.41 32.51
C ALA A 967 0.81 50.01 33.09
N THR A 968 1.81 49.55 33.85
CA THR A 968 1.77 48.30 34.62
C THR A 968 2.17 48.56 36.06
N LEU A 969 1.37 48.08 37.01
CA LEU A 969 1.71 48.12 38.43
C LEU A 969 2.61 46.93 38.80
N LEU A 970 3.66 47.21 39.56
CA LEU A 970 4.60 46.21 40.05
C LEU A 970 4.26 45.77 41.49
N GLY A 971 4.73 44.58 41.85
CA GLY A 971 4.62 44.04 43.20
C GLY A 971 3.24 43.46 43.55
N SER A 972 2.87 43.55 44.83
CA SER A 972 1.71 42.85 45.42
C SER A 972 0.98 43.71 46.45
N SER A 973 0.95 45.02 46.24
CA SER A 973 0.29 45.98 47.13
C SER A 973 -0.92 46.58 46.42
N ASN A 974 -1.93 47.00 47.16
CA ASN A 974 -3.03 47.81 46.64
C ASN A 974 -2.46 49.14 46.12
N LEU A 975 -2.35 49.28 44.80
CA LEU A 975 -1.91 50.49 44.10
C LEU A 975 -3.02 50.88 43.09
N ASP A 976 -3.16 52.17 42.79
CA ASP A 976 -4.22 52.67 41.89
C ASP A 976 -3.64 53.20 40.56
N ILE A 977 -4.34 53.03 39.43
CA ILE A 977 -3.96 53.62 38.12
C ILE A 977 -5.07 54.53 37.60
N ILE A 978 -4.68 55.69 37.08
CA ILE A 978 -5.56 56.62 36.36
C ILE A 978 -4.94 56.89 34.97
N GLY A 979 -5.66 56.51 33.92
CA GLY A 979 -5.35 56.81 32.52
C GLY A 979 -5.59 58.28 32.15
N ASP A 980 -5.33 58.65 30.90
CA ASP A 980 -5.48 60.01 30.38
C ASP A 980 -6.83 60.28 29.66
N ASN A 981 -6.80 60.73 28.40
CA ASN A 981 -7.95 60.95 27.53
C ASN A 981 -7.62 60.39 26.12
N SER A 982 -6.83 59.31 26.11
CA SER A 982 -6.35 58.55 24.96
C SER A 982 -6.87 57.11 25.09
N GLY A 983 -6.56 56.24 24.12
CA GLY A 983 -6.86 54.81 24.28
C GLY A 983 -5.74 54.15 25.06
N ASP A 984 -5.98 53.84 26.33
CA ASP A 984 -4.96 53.43 27.28
C ASP A 984 -4.90 51.90 27.50
N VAL A 985 -3.75 51.37 27.90
CA VAL A 985 -3.60 49.96 28.33
C VAL A 985 -3.06 49.93 29.76
N LEU A 986 -3.93 49.63 30.72
CA LEU A 986 -3.67 49.73 32.15
C LEU A 986 -3.74 48.35 32.79
N THR A 987 -2.62 47.88 33.34
CA THR A 987 -2.50 46.56 33.99
C THR A 987 -2.17 46.71 35.47
N GLY A 988 -3.01 46.17 36.33
CA GLY A 988 -2.81 46.09 37.76
C GLY A 988 -1.79 45.03 38.18
N ASN A 989 -1.78 44.70 39.47
CA ASN A 989 -0.83 43.79 40.09
C ASN A 989 -1.55 42.67 40.87
N SER A 990 -0.96 42.16 41.95
CA SER A 990 -1.54 41.09 42.76
C SER A 990 -2.22 41.55 44.07
N GLY A 991 -2.75 42.77 44.11
CA GLY A 991 -3.52 43.28 45.25
C GLY A 991 -4.68 44.15 44.76
N ASP A 992 -5.67 44.41 45.63
CA ASP A 992 -6.89 45.12 45.23
C ASP A 992 -6.59 46.52 44.66
N ASN A 993 -6.80 46.71 43.35
CA ASN A 993 -6.47 47.91 42.58
C ASN A 993 -7.73 48.70 42.18
N SER A 994 -7.63 50.03 42.17
CA SER A 994 -8.58 50.89 41.47
C SER A 994 -7.97 51.31 40.13
N ILE A 995 -8.58 50.89 39.01
CA ILE A 995 -8.12 51.19 37.65
C ILE A 995 -9.20 52.02 36.96
N THR A 996 -8.84 53.22 36.51
CA THR A 996 -9.73 54.11 35.74
C THR A 996 -9.11 54.46 34.39
N GLY A 997 -9.77 54.12 33.28
CA GLY A 997 -9.32 54.43 31.91
C GLY A 997 -9.45 55.92 31.61
N GLY A 998 -10.70 56.39 31.51
CA GLY A 998 -11.06 57.80 31.58
C GLY A 998 -11.84 58.29 30.37
N SER A 999 -11.19 58.42 29.22
CA SER A 999 -11.84 58.83 27.97
C SER A 999 -11.08 58.32 26.76
N GLY A 1000 -11.48 57.16 26.25
CA GLY A 1000 -10.75 56.51 25.19
C GLY A 1000 -11.49 55.37 24.52
N ASN A 1001 -10.76 54.28 24.36
CA ASN A 1001 -11.19 52.95 23.99
C ASN A 1001 -10.15 52.08 24.69
N ASP A 1002 -10.37 51.88 25.98
CA ASP A 1002 -9.33 51.55 26.95
C ASP A 1002 -9.29 50.03 27.20
N THR A 1003 -8.14 49.51 27.63
CA THR A 1003 -7.97 48.12 28.04
C THR A 1003 -7.53 48.09 29.49
N LEU A 1004 -8.40 47.64 30.39
CA LEU A 1004 -8.16 47.56 31.82
C LEU A 1004 -8.04 46.10 32.25
N ILE A 1005 -6.91 45.75 32.87
CA ILE A 1005 -6.63 44.40 33.39
C ILE A 1005 -6.35 44.53 34.89
N GLY A 1006 -7.17 43.95 35.76
CA GLY A 1006 -7.00 43.96 37.22
C GLY A 1006 -5.78 43.16 37.65
N GLY A 1007 -5.79 41.86 37.38
CA GLY A 1007 -4.72 40.91 37.68
C GLY A 1007 -5.19 39.87 38.68
N THR A 1008 -4.84 40.05 39.95
CA THR A 1008 -5.42 39.25 41.05
C THR A 1008 -5.66 40.14 42.27
N GLY A 1009 -6.88 40.23 42.77
CA GLY A 1009 -7.26 41.20 43.79
C GLY A 1009 -8.77 41.32 43.87
N ALA A 1010 -9.32 42.15 44.75
CA ALA A 1010 -10.73 42.56 44.63
C ALA A 1010 -10.79 43.91 43.91
N ASP A 1011 -10.68 43.87 42.59
CA ASP A 1011 -10.36 45.03 41.76
C ASP A 1011 -11.59 45.86 41.38
N THR A 1012 -11.38 47.13 41.09
CA THR A 1012 -12.43 48.04 40.61
C THR A 1012 -12.00 48.66 39.28
N LEU A 1013 -12.69 48.27 38.21
CA LEU A 1013 -12.42 48.66 36.85
C LEU A 1013 -13.50 49.63 36.35
N ASP A 1014 -13.08 50.84 35.96
CA ASP A 1014 -13.92 51.90 35.41
C ASP A 1014 -13.30 52.42 34.11
N GLY A 1015 -13.75 51.90 32.96
CA GLY A 1015 -13.29 52.38 31.65
C GLY A 1015 -13.55 53.88 31.45
N GLY A 1016 -14.57 54.44 32.11
CA GLY A 1016 -15.03 55.79 31.88
C GLY A 1016 -15.78 55.89 30.55
N SER A 1017 -15.50 56.93 29.76
CA SER A 1017 -16.25 57.14 28.51
C SER A 1017 -15.51 56.63 27.29
N GLY A 1018 -15.80 55.41 26.86
CA GLY A 1018 -15.18 54.85 25.66
C GLY A 1018 -15.99 53.74 25.00
N GLY A 1019 -15.30 52.65 24.74
CA GLY A 1019 -15.85 51.36 24.34
C GLY A 1019 -14.78 50.38 24.72
N ASP A 1020 -14.83 49.99 26.00
CA ASP A 1020 -13.64 49.65 26.77
C ASP A 1020 -13.61 48.14 27.07
N ASP A 1021 -12.46 47.51 26.90
CA ASP A 1021 -12.23 46.09 27.21
C ASP A 1021 -11.75 45.97 28.67
N MET A 1022 -12.50 45.24 29.50
CA MET A 1022 -12.22 45.10 30.94
C MET A 1022 -12.11 43.63 31.35
N ALA A 1023 -11.08 43.30 32.13
CA ALA A 1023 -10.88 41.97 32.72
C ALA A 1023 -10.30 42.11 34.13
N GLY A 1024 -11.05 41.75 35.16
CA GLY A 1024 -10.65 41.78 36.57
C GLY A 1024 -9.59 40.71 36.87
N GLY A 1025 -9.97 39.44 36.77
CA GLY A 1025 -9.08 38.29 36.96
C GLY A 1025 -9.39 37.53 38.27
N ASP A 1026 -8.40 36.90 38.88
CA ASP A 1026 -8.62 36.10 40.11
C ASP A 1026 -9.03 37.03 41.29
N GLY A 1027 -10.32 37.08 41.62
CA GLY A 1027 -10.82 38.18 42.43
C GLY A 1027 -12.28 38.14 42.91
N ASN A 1028 -12.78 39.32 43.23
CA ASN A 1028 -14.18 39.57 43.57
C ASN A 1028 -14.46 41.01 43.13
N ASP A 1029 -14.64 41.16 41.82
CA ASP A 1029 -14.32 42.39 41.11
C ASP A 1029 -15.57 43.21 40.81
N VAL A 1030 -15.34 44.49 40.52
CA VAL A 1030 -16.39 45.47 40.27
C VAL A 1030 -16.12 46.19 38.96
N TYR A 1031 -16.98 45.94 37.98
CA TYR A 1031 -16.97 46.61 36.68
C TYR A 1031 -17.98 47.74 36.66
N TYR A 1032 -17.60 48.89 36.11
CA TYR A 1032 -18.51 49.98 35.77
C TYR A 1032 -18.75 50.01 34.26
N VAL A 1033 -20.00 49.71 33.87
CA VAL A 1033 -20.46 49.74 32.48
C VAL A 1033 -21.29 51.01 32.25
N ASP A 1034 -20.70 51.91 31.47
CA ASP A 1034 -21.15 53.27 31.17
C ASP A 1034 -21.70 53.32 29.74
N ASN A 1035 -21.11 52.54 28.83
CA ASN A 1035 -21.33 52.55 27.40
C ASN A 1035 -21.80 51.19 26.87
N ALA A 1036 -22.45 51.19 25.71
CA ALA A 1036 -22.86 49.96 25.02
C ALA A 1036 -21.74 49.36 24.16
N GLY A 1037 -20.54 49.96 24.19
CA GLY A 1037 -19.31 49.45 23.59
C GLY A 1037 -18.41 48.72 24.58
N ASP A 1038 -18.72 48.77 25.88
CA ASP A 1038 -17.90 48.17 26.94
C ASP A 1038 -18.06 46.64 26.91
N ASN A 1039 -16.97 45.94 27.15
CA ASN A 1039 -16.86 44.50 26.95
C ASN A 1039 -16.08 43.87 28.13
N ILE A 1040 -16.78 43.08 28.94
CA ILE A 1040 -16.20 42.38 30.08
C ILE A 1040 -15.72 41.00 29.63
N THR A 1041 -14.54 40.58 30.11
CA THR A 1041 -13.99 39.24 29.88
C THR A 1041 -13.79 38.52 31.22
N GLU A 1042 -14.63 37.54 31.48
CA GLU A 1042 -14.61 36.70 32.70
C GLU A 1042 -14.36 35.22 32.37
N ASN A 1043 -13.41 34.56 33.06
CA ASN A 1043 -13.24 33.11 32.97
C ASN A 1043 -13.82 32.38 34.19
N ALA A 1044 -14.18 31.12 33.97
CA ALA A 1044 -14.83 30.32 35.01
C ALA A 1044 -13.90 30.05 36.22
N SER A 1045 -14.38 30.37 37.43
CA SER A 1045 -13.70 30.22 38.73
C SER A 1045 -12.71 31.33 39.09
N GLU A 1046 -12.73 32.47 38.39
CA GLU A 1046 -11.89 33.63 38.72
C GLU A 1046 -12.47 34.40 39.93
N GLY A 1047 -13.80 34.61 40.04
CA GLY A 1047 -14.34 35.33 41.20
C GLY A 1047 -15.80 35.10 41.61
N THR A 1048 -16.41 36.18 42.11
CA THR A 1048 -17.87 36.33 42.23
C THR A 1048 -18.18 37.81 42.04
N ASP A 1049 -18.47 38.18 40.80
CA ASP A 1049 -18.11 39.50 40.29
C ASP A 1049 -19.34 40.35 39.99
N THR A 1050 -19.18 41.68 39.99
CA THR A 1050 -20.33 42.62 39.98
C THR A 1050 -20.24 43.63 38.85
N VAL A 1051 -21.23 43.57 37.94
CA VAL A 1051 -21.41 44.55 36.88
C VAL A 1051 -22.37 45.66 37.34
N ASN A 1052 -21.84 46.87 37.52
CA ASN A 1052 -22.62 48.08 37.81
C ASN A 1052 -22.96 48.82 36.51
N VAL A 1053 -24.25 48.98 36.21
CA VAL A 1053 -24.73 49.56 34.95
C VAL A 1053 -25.42 50.92 35.19
N ASP A 1054 -24.75 52.02 34.83
CA ASP A 1054 -25.23 53.38 35.13
C ASP A 1054 -25.96 54.09 33.97
N THR A 1055 -25.44 54.09 32.73
CA THR A 1055 -26.01 54.97 31.67
C THR A 1055 -26.70 54.27 30.50
N ILE A 1056 -26.51 52.96 30.31
CA ILE A 1056 -27.18 52.19 29.26
C ILE A 1056 -28.54 51.66 29.68
N ALA A 1057 -29.46 51.58 28.71
CA ALA A 1057 -30.86 51.22 28.97
C ALA A 1057 -31.11 49.69 29.08
N SER A 1058 -30.14 48.86 28.71
CA SER A 1058 -30.24 47.40 28.70
C SER A 1058 -28.87 46.80 28.84
N TYR A 1059 -28.71 45.81 29.73
CA TYR A 1059 -27.52 44.96 29.82
C TYR A 1059 -27.93 43.49 29.99
N THR A 1060 -27.10 42.57 29.52
CA THR A 1060 -27.28 41.12 29.65
C THR A 1060 -25.95 40.58 30.10
N LEU A 1061 -25.91 39.85 31.21
CA LEU A 1061 -24.69 39.24 31.74
C LEU A 1061 -24.06 38.32 30.68
N GLY A 1062 -22.76 38.48 30.47
CA GLY A 1062 -21.94 37.54 29.71
C GLY A 1062 -21.82 36.18 30.41
N ALA A 1063 -21.05 35.27 29.84
CA ALA A 1063 -20.80 33.98 30.50
C ALA A 1063 -19.86 34.19 31.71
N ASN A 1064 -20.14 33.49 32.81
CA ASN A 1064 -19.43 33.58 34.10
C ASN A 1064 -19.60 34.91 34.89
N GLU A 1065 -20.22 35.96 34.34
CA GLU A 1065 -20.56 37.17 35.13
C GLU A 1065 -21.66 36.82 36.17
N ASP A 1066 -21.41 37.00 37.47
CA ASP A 1066 -22.34 36.55 38.53
C ASP A 1066 -23.46 37.55 38.89
N ASN A 1067 -23.12 38.82 39.11
CA ASN A 1067 -24.02 39.80 39.74
C ASN A 1067 -24.25 41.02 38.86
N LEU A 1068 -25.51 41.43 38.71
CA LEU A 1068 -25.92 42.62 37.96
C LEU A 1068 -26.57 43.65 38.87
N VAL A 1069 -26.08 44.89 38.85
CA VAL A 1069 -26.67 46.02 39.58
C VAL A 1069 -26.99 47.16 38.63
N LEU A 1070 -28.26 47.44 38.44
CA LEU A 1070 -28.72 48.58 37.65
C LEU A 1070 -28.73 49.83 38.53
N THR A 1071 -28.08 50.93 38.10
CA THR A 1071 -28.04 52.19 38.86
C THR A 1071 -28.69 53.37 38.13
N MET A 1072 -28.97 53.24 36.83
CA MET A 1072 -29.55 54.30 35.98
C MET A 1072 -30.81 54.95 36.55
N ALA A 1073 -30.78 56.29 36.66
CA ALA A 1073 -31.88 57.08 37.21
C ALA A 1073 -32.92 57.53 36.17
N GLY A 1074 -33.94 56.70 35.94
CA GLY A 1074 -35.20 57.09 35.30
C GLY A 1074 -35.36 56.65 33.84
N GLY A 1075 -36.53 56.10 33.54
CA GLY A 1075 -36.80 55.34 32.31
C GLY A 1075 -37.10 53.89 32.69
N THR A 1076 -37.41 53.05 31.69
CA THR A 1076 -37.44 51.60 31.89
C THR A 1076 -36.06 51.05 31.54
N THR A 1077 -35.52 50.18 32.38
CA THR A 1077 -34.20 49.55 32.18
C THR A 1077 -34.33 48.05 32.20
N THR A 1078 -33.61 47.38 31.30
CA THR A 1078 -33.61 45.92 31.17
C THR A 1078 -32.32 45.34 31.73
N GLY A 1079 -32.43 44.37 32.65
CA GLY A 1079 -31.32 43.56 33.11
C GLY A 1079 -31.64 42.09 32.86
N THR A 1080 -30.71 41.36 32.24
CA THR A 1080 -30.88 39.94 31.97
C THR A 1080 -29.69 39.15 32.53
N GLY A 1081 -29.96 38.05 33.22
CA GLY A 1081 -28.97 37.09 33.69
C GLY A 1081 -28.38 36.23 32.58
N ASN A 1082 -27.72 35.13 32.95
CA ASN A 1082 -27.05 34.22 32.03
C ASN A 1082 -27.59 32.77 32.14
N GLY A 1083 -26.73 31.81 32.51
CA GLY A 1083 -27.07 30.40 32.68
C GLY A 1083 -26.66 29.84 34.05
N ASP A 1084 -26.17 30.72 34.92
CA ASP A 1084 -25.64 30.46 36.25
C ASP A 1084 -26.51 31.19 37.29
N ALA A 1085 -26.34 30.90 38.59
CA ALA A 1085 -27.21 31.47 39.63
C ALA A 1085 -26.83 32.93 39.95
N ASN A 1086 -27.51 33.89 39.33
CA ASN A 1086 -27.18 35.31 39.40
C ASN A 1086 -27.84 36.04 40.57
N ILE A 1087 -27.24 37.16 40.98
CA ILE A 1087 -27.91 38.17 41.82
C ILE A 1087 -28.18 39.43 40.99
N ILE A 1088 -29.46 39.72 40.72
CA ILE A 1088 -29.89 40.84 39.89
C ILE A 1088 -30.61 41.87 40.77
N THR A 1089 -30.06 43.09 40.85
CA THR A 1089 -30.63 44.21 41.58
C THR A 1089 -31.05 45.33 40.62
N GLY A 1090 -32.35 45.59 40.55
CA GLY A 1090 -32.94 46.71 39.83
C GLY A 1090 -32.73 48.05 40.54
N ASN A 1091 -33.35 49.11 40.01
CA ASN A 1091 -33.15 50.49 40.48
C ASN A 1091 -34.42 51.08 41.10
N ASN A 1092 -34.51 52.42 41.13
CA ASN A 1092 -35.68 53.13 41.68
C ASN A 1092 -36.62 53.63 40.56
N SER A 1093 -36.66 52.91 39.44
CA SER A 1093 -37.52 53.13 38.26
C SER A 1093 -38.10 51.78 37.83
N GLY A 1094 -39.11 51.79 36.95
CA GLY A 1094 -39.65 50.54 36.39
C GLY A 1094 -38.58 49.68 35.71
N ASN A 1095 -38.36 48.46 36.16
CA ASN A 1095 -37.38 47.53 35.58
C ASN A 1095 -38.05 46.46 34.69
N VAL A 1096 -37.25 45.85 33.80
CA VAL A 1096 -37.55 44.56 33.17
C VAL A 1096 -36.38 43.65 33.53
N LEU A 1097 -36.60 42.69 34.42
CA LEU A 1097 -35.57 41.79 34.94
C LEU A 1097 -35.89 40.36 34.52
N ASP A 1098 -34.92 39.67 33.94
CA ASP A 1098 -35.05 38.29 33.45
C ASP A 1098 -33.85 37.49 33.96
N GLY A 1099 -34.05 36.49 34.82
CA GLY A 1099 -32.95 35.61 35.29
C GLY A 1099 -32.38 34.72 34.19
N ALA A 1100 -33.18 34.44 33.16
CA ALA A 1100 -32.92 33.49 32.08
C ALA A 1100 -32.75 32.02 32.54
N GLY A 1101 -31.76 31.70 33.37
CA GLY A 1101 -31.59 30.35 33.91
C GLY A 1101 -30.44 30.24 34.90
N GLY A 1102 -30.70 29.52 35.98
CA GLY A 1102 -29.94 29.62 37.23
C GLY A 1102 -30.91 29.37 38.38
N ASP A 1103 -30.45 29.28 39.63
CA ASP A 1103 -31.33 29.46 40.79
C ASP A 1103 -31.17 30.92 41.25
N ASP A 1104 -31.86 31.84 40.60
CA ASP A 1104 -31.55 33.28 40.63
C ASP A 1104 -32.07 34.02 41.86
N THR A 1105 -31.50 35.17 42.19
CA THR A 1105 -32.03 36.10 43.21
C THR A 1105 -32.25 37.48 42.60
N ILE A 1106 -33.51 37.83 42.35
CA ILE A 1106 -33.90 39.06 41.64
C ILE A 1106 -34.66 40.01 42.58
N THR A 1107 -34.23 41.27 42.62
CA THR A 1107 -34.90 42.35 43.37
C THR A 1107 -35.21 43.53 42.44
N GLY A 1108 -36.48 43.79 42.16
CA GLY A 1108 -36.95 44.93 41.35
C GLY A 1108 -36.56 46.28 41.96
N GLY A 1109 -37.01 46.53 43.20
CA GLY A 1109 -36.57 47.68 43.99
C GLY A 1109 -37.72 48.65 44.26
N THR A 1110 -37.83 49.72 43.47
CA THR A 1110 -39.04 50.55 43.48
C THR A 1110 -39.42 50.99 42.08
N GLY A 1111 -40.59 50.58 41.59
CA GLY A 1111 -40.98 50.91 40.24
C GLY A 1111 -42.39 50.46 39.89
N ALA A 1112 -42.44 49.70 38.81
CA ALA A 1112 -43.57 48.93 38.31
C ALA A 1112 -42.90 47.92 37.40
N ASP A 1113 -42.44 46.85 38.03
CA ASP A 1113 -41.31 46.06 37.56
C ASP A 1113 -41.82 44.78 36.89
N ASP A 1114 -41.24 44.41 35.76
CA ASP A 1114 -41.57 43.19 35.00
C ASP A 1114 -40.45 42.18 35.29
N ILE A 1115 -40.74 41.14 36.07
CA ILE A 1115 -39.75 40.21 36.64
C ILE A 1115 -40.08 38.79 36.18
N ASP A 1116 -39.16 38.18 35.44
CA ASP A 1116 -39.15 36.77 35.08
C ASP A 1116 -37.96 36.09 35.78
N GLY A 1117 -38.19 34.96 36.44
CA GLY A 1117 -37.09 34.13 36.97
C GLY A 1117 -36.35 33.39 35.85
N GLY A 1118 -37.04 33.09 34.75
CA GLY A 1118 -36.49 32.24 33.71
C GLY A 1118 -36.54 30.77 34.12
N SER A 1119 -35.39 30.15 34.40
CA SER A 1119 -35.30 28.69 34.55
C SER A 1119 -34.41 28.16 35.68
N GLY A 1120 -34.90 28.27 36.92
CA GLY A 1120 -34.53 27.36 38.01
C GLY A 1120 -35.49 27.45 39.18
N ASN A 1121 -35.04 27.72 40.40
CA ASN A 1121 -35.94 27.91 41.54
C ASN A 1121 -35.68 29.28 42.13
N ASP A 1122 -36.29 30.28 41.51
CA ASP A 1122 -35.81 31.65 41.61
C ASP A 1122 -36.40 32.39 42.82
N LEU A 1123 -35.64 33.29 43.42
CA LEU A 1123 -36.04 34.10 44.57
C LEU A 1123 -36.36 35.52 44.11
N LEU A 1124 -37.65 35.81 43.93
CA LEU A 1124 -38.12 37.04 43.31
C LEU A 1124 -38.68 38.01 44.36
N THR A 1125 -38.28 39.28 44.26
CA THR A 1125 -38.74 40.38 45.12
C THR A 1125 -39.13 41.55 44.23
N GLY A 1126 -40.38 41.99 44.27
CA GLY A 1126 -40.84 43.15 43.47
C GLY A 1126 -40.38 44.45 44.12
N GLY A 1127 -40.70 44.61 45.41
CA GLY A 1127 -40.35 45.76 46.21
C GLY A 1127 -41.52 46.73 46.39
N LEU A 1128 -41.37 47.95 45.88
CA LEU A 1128 -42.41 48.99 45.97
C LEU A 1128 -42.89 49.41 44.58
N GLY A 1129 -43.90 48.72 44.06
CA GLY A 1129 -44.49 49.09 42.78
C GLY A 1129 -45.93 48.62 42.57
N VAL A 1130 -46.18 48.22 41.34
CA VAL A 1130 -47.31 47.39 40.90
C VAL A 1130 -46.64 46.45 39.93
N ASP A 1131 -46.15 45.34 40.47
CA ASP A 1131 -45.09 44.57 39.84
C ASP A 1131 -45.70 43.35 39.16
N THR A 1132 -45.10 42.93 38.05
CA THR A 1132 -45.55 41.81 37.21
C THR A 1132 -44.51 40.72 37.32
N PHE A 1133 -44.89 39.61 37.94
CA PHE A 1133 -44.07 38.41 37.97
C PHE A 1133 -44.54 37.49 36.84
N ALA A 1134 -43.72 37.34 35.80
CA ALA A 1134 -44.02 36.50 34.66
C ALA A 1134 -43.46 35.09 34.88
N LEU A 1135 -44.31 34.07 34.79
CA LEU A 1135 -43.86 32.67 34.77
C LEU A 1135 -43.83 32.19 33.32
N THR A 1136 -42.67 32.27 32.67
CA THR A 1136 -42.53 31.90 31.25
C THR A 1136 -42.08 30.47 31.00
N THR A 1137 -41.43 29.82 31.98
CA THR A 1137 -41.01 28.41 31.86
C THR A 1137 -41.94 27.46 32.60
N ALA A 1138 -42.23 26.32 31.97
CA ALA A 1138 -43.23 25.39 32.51
C ALA A 1138 -42.66 24.60 33.71
N PRO A 1139 -43.33 24.63 34.87
CA PRO A 1139 -42.85 23.95 36.07
C PRO A 1139 -42.81 22.43 35.88
N ASN A 1140 -41.87 21.77 36.53
CA ASN A 1140 -41.89 20.32 36.70
C ASN A 1140 -41.89 19.94 38.18
N ALA A 1141 -42.27 18.70 38.50
CA ALA A 1141 -42.54 18.30 39.88
C ALA A 1141 -41.31 18.28 40.84
N LEU A 1142 -40.14 18.78 40.42
CA LEU A 1142 -38.90 18.85 41.20
C LEU A 1142 -38.06 20.13 40.99
N THR A 1143 -38.26 20.91 39.92
CA THR A 1143 -37.55 22.18 39.63
C THR A 1143 -38.44 23.12 38.80
N ASN A 1144 -38.07 24.41 38.64
CA ASN A 1144 -38.91 25.45 38.02
C ASN A 1144 -40.09 25.79 38.94
N VAL A 1145 -39.77 26.20 40.17
CA VAL A 1145 -40.75 26.62 41.20
C VAL A 1145 -40.22 27.85 41.93
N ASP A 1146 -40.75 29.02 41.58
CA ASP A 1146 -40.21 30.29 42.03
C ASP A 1146 -40.82 30.73 43.37
N THR A 1147 -40.04 31.43 44.18
CA THR A 1147 -40.46 31.96 45.47
C THR A 1147 -40.55 33.47 45.42
N LEU A 1148 -41.78 33.99 45.37
CA LEU A 1148 -42.06 35.42 45.40
C LEU A 1148 -42.15 35.85 46.87
N THR A 1149 -41.31 36.81 47.28
CA THR A 1149 -41.08 37.10 48.70
C THR A 1149 -42.00 38.16 49.30
N ASP A 1150 -42.56 39.06 48.47
CA ASP A 1150 -43.28 40.25 48.94
C ASP A 1150 -44.59 40.60 48.19
N PHE A 1151 -45.04 39.74 47.27
CA PHE A 1151 -46.27 39.85 46.47
C PHE A 1151 -47.50 40.39 47.25
N ASP A 1152 -48.07 41.53 46.83
CA ASP A 1152 -49.28 42.15 47.40
C ASP A 1152 -50.56 41.86 46.59
N PRO A 1153 -51.40 40.89 46.99
CA PRO A 1153 -52.64 40.55 46.28
C PRO A 1153 -53.85 41.45 46.60
N THR A 1154 -53.69 42.57 47.32
CA THR A 1154 -54.82 43.12 48.12
C THR A 1154 -55.77 44.13 47.43
N ALA A 1155 -55.51 44.58 46.18
CA ALA A 1155 -56.41 45.51 45.48
C ALA A 1155 -56.23 45.57 43.94
N VAL A 1156 -57.02 46.41 43.26
CA VAL A 1156 -56.95 46.73 41.80
C VAL A 1156 -55.67 47.51 41.39
N THR A 1157 -54.67 47.52 42.27
CA THR A 1157 -53.35 48.16 42.19
C THR A 1157 -52.36 47.39 43.08
N GLY A 1158 -52.58 46.09 43.26
CA GLY A 1158 -51.59 45.16 43.80
C GLY A 1158 -50.85 44.48 42.65
N ASP A 1159 -49.92 43.61 42.99
CA ASP A 1159 -49.04 42.94 42.03
C ASP A 1159 -49.80 41.93 41.17
N VAL A 1160 -49.16 41.54 40.07
CA VAL A 1160 -49.67 40.65 39.03
C VAL A 1160 -48.78 39.42 38.97
N LEU A 1161 -49.39 38.23 39.01
CA LEU A 1161 -48.72 36.99 38.59
C LEU A 1161 -49.27 36.59 37.21
N ASP A 1162 -48.43 36.71 36.17
CA ASP A 1162 -48.78 36.32 34.80
C ASP A 1162 -48.30 34.88 34.51
N VAL A 1163 -49.25 33.96 34.50
CA VAL A 1163 -49.03 32.54 34.17
C VAL A 1163 -49.37 32.21 32.71
N SER A 1164 -49.67 33.19 31.87
CA SER A 1164 -50.28 32.96 30.56
C SER A 1164 -49.37 32.24 29.55
N ALA A 1165 -48.06 32.37 29.71
CA ALA A 1165 -47.06 31.71 28.87
C ALA A 1165 -47.01 30.18 29.06
N ILE A 1166 -47.33 29.68 30.26
CA ILE A 1166 -47.30 28.25 30.60
C ILE A 1166 -48.63 27.52 30.38
N LEU A 1167 -49.65 28.20 29.86
CA LEU A 1167 -50.96 27.62 29.53
C LEU A 1167 -51.08 27.29 28.04
N THR A 1168 -51.65 26.12 27.72
CA THR A 1168 -51.83 25.60 26.36
C THR A 1168 -53.28 25.65 25.86
N GLY A 1169 -54.21 26.12 26.71
CA GLY A 1169 -55.64 26.27 26.44
C GLY A 1169 -56.08 27.68 26.02
N SER A 1170 -57.39 27.93 26.07
CA SER A 1170 -57.97 29.27 25.88
C SER A 1170 -58.92 29.57 27.06
N PRO A 1171 -58.38 29.98 28.21
CA PRO A 1171 -59.13 30.08 29.46
C PRO A 1171 -60.07 31.29 29.44
N LEU A 1172 -61.37 31.03 29.31
CA LEU A 1172 -62.43 32.02 29.48
C LEU A 1172 -63.13 31.95 30.85
N ASP A 1173 -62.81 30.91 31.63
CA ASP A 1173 -62.97 30.82 33.08
C ASP A 1173 -61.69 30.19 33.67
N ALA A 1174 -61.35 30.52 34.93
CA ALA A 1174 -60.15 30.03 35.60
C ALA A 1174 -60.31 28.59 36.11
N THR A 1175 -61.54 28.07 36.15
CA THR A 1175 -61.88 26.76 36.70
C THR A 1175 -61.17 25.63 35.96
N GLY A 1176 -60.14 25.07 36.61
CA GLY A 1176 -59.38 23.93 36.11
C GLY A 1176 -57.95 24.24 35.68
N TYR A 1177 -57.53 25.52 35.62
CA TYR A 1177 -56.17 25.89 35.17
C TYR A 1177 -55.24 26.33 36.30
N VAL A 1178 -55.76 26.91 37.39
CA VAL A 1178 -54.97 27.31 38.58
C VAL A 1178 -55.69 26.89 39.86
N ASP A 1179 -54.93 26.51 40.88
CA ASP A 1179 -55.38 26.15 42.24
C ASP A 1179 -54.44 26.77 43.29
N PHE A 1180 -55.00 27.43 44.33
CA PHE A 1180 -54.21 28.07 45.39
C PHE A 1180 -54.29 27.30 46.71
N VAL A 1181 -53.16 26.81 47.18
CA VAL A 1181 -53.09 26.01 48.42
C VAL A 1181 -52.32 26.78 49.49
N THR A 1182 -53.00 27.22 50.55
CA THR A 1182 -52.31 27.81 51.71
C THR A 1182 -51.58 26.72 52.50
N SER A 1183 -50.25 26.84 52.58
CA SER A 1183 -49.34 25.85 53.14
C SER A 1183 -48.32 26.53 54.04
N GLY A 1184 -48.16 26.07 55.29
CA GLY A 1184 -47.12 26.56 56.22
C GLY A 1184 -47.24 28.01 56.74
N GLY A 1185 -47.97 28.90 56.07
CA GLY A 1185 -47.93 30.35 56.24
C GLY A 1185 -47.83 31.12 54.92
N ASP A 1186 -47.58 30.40 53.83
CA ASP A 1186 -47.40 30.86 52.45
C ASP A 1186 -48.59 30.37 51.59
N THR A 1187 -48.66 30.82 50.33
CA THR A 1187 -49.60 30.29 49.34
C THR A 1187 -48.85 29.63 48.18
N GLU A 1188 -48.99 28.32 48.05
CA GLU A 1188 -48.52 27.54 46.92
C GLU A 1188 -49.48 27.74 45.73
N VAL A 1189 -48.96 28.16 44.58
CA VAL A 1189 -49.69 28.37 43.32
C VAL A 1189 -49.48 27.15 42.44
N TYR A 1190 -50.53 26.38 42.19
CA TYR A 1190 -50.45 25.23 41.28
C TYR A 1190 -51.16 25.53 39.95
N VAL A 1191 -50.60 25.01 38.85
CA VAL A 1191 -51.06 25.22 37.48
C VAL A 1191 -51.33 23.88 36.78
N ASP A 1192 -52.43 23.78 36.05
CA ASP A 1192 -52.75 22.71 35.10
C ASP A 1192 -52.76 23.33 33.70
N ALA A 1193 -51.83 22.90 32.85
CA ALA A 1193 -51.51 23.61 31.61
C ALA A 1193 -52.58 23.45 30.51
N ASP A 1194 -53.47 22.46 30.57
CA ASP A 1194 -54.52 22.26 29.55
C ASP A 1194 -55.96 22.32 30.10
N GLY A 1195 -56.12 22.44 31.43
CA GLY A 1195 -57.41 22.51 32.11
C GLY A 1195 -58.06 21.13 32.25
N GLY A 1196 -57.24 20.09 32.33
CA GLY A 1196 -57.60 18.71 32.07
C GLY A 1196 -58.08 17.92 33.28
N ALA A 1197 -57.55 16.71 33.42
CA ALA A 1197 -57.85 15.80 34.54
C ALA A 1197 -56.61 15.00 34.99
N ASP A 1198 -55.45 15.40 34.48
CA ASP A 1198 -54.11 14.88 34.70
C ASP A 1198 -53.43 15.58 35.89
N GLY A 1199 -53.81 16.82 36.17
CA GLY A 1199 -53.71 17.43 37.49
C GLY A 1199 -52.63 18.49 37.65
N TYR A 1200 -52.85 19.34 38.65
CA TYR A 1200 -52.05 20.52 38.93
C TYR A 1200 -50.59 20.22 39.34
N VAL A 1201 -49.66 21.04 38.86
CA VAL A 1201 -48.22 21.07 39.20
C VAL A 1201 -47.91 22.37 39.94
N LEU A 1202 -47.07 22.33 40.98
CA LEU A 1202 -46.66 23.53 41.71
C LEU A 1202 -45.83 24.42 40.78
N ALA A 1203 -46.22 25.69 40.63
CA ALA A 1203 -45.56 26.66 39.74
C ALA A 1203 -44.81 27.75 40.50
N ALA A 1204 -45.37 28.24 41.61
CA ALA A 1204 -44.74 29.26 42.44
C ALA A 1204 -45.18 29.16 43.91
N VAL A 1205 -44.43 29.82 44.79
CA VAL A 1205 -44.73 29.98 46.22
C VAL A 1205 -44.76 31.47 46.55
N LEU A 1206 -45.95 31.97 46.90
CA LEU A 1206 -46.15 33.33 47.40
C LEU A 1206 -45.88 33.36 48.91
N GLN A 1207 -44.67 33.74 49.31
CA GLN A 1207 -44.22 33.70 50.69
C GLN A 1207 -44.98 34.71 51.56
N GLY A 1208 -45.44 34.28 52.74
CA GLY A 1208 -46.21 35.10 53.69
C GLY A 1208 -47.63 35.48 53.24
N VAL A 1209 -48.02 35.19 51.99
CA VAL A 1209 -49.35 35.46 51.45
C VAL A 1209 -50.31 34.36 51.90
N THR A 1210 -51.50 34.75 52.40
CA THR A 1210 -52.53 33.80 52.83
C THR A 1210 -53.94 34.27 52.51
N GLY A 1211 -54.86 33.33 52.29
CA GLY A 1211 -56.29 33.62 52.07
C GLY A 1211 -56.74 33.68 50.61
N LEU A 1212 -55.92 33.19 49.67
CA LEU A 1212 -56.26 33.01 48.25
C LEU A 1212 -56.92 31.65 47.94
N ASP A 1213 -56.89 30.69 48.86
CA ASP A 1213 -57.58 29.38 48.77
C ASP A 1213 -59.09 29.58 48.47
N GLY A 1214 -59.53 29.09 47.31
CA GLY A 1214 -60.92 29.17 46.84
C GLY A 1214 -61.26 30.49 46.13
N THR A 1215 -60.27 31.24 45.65
CA THR A 1215 -60.47 32.55 44.96
C THR A 1215 -60.29 32.49 43.44
N GLU A 1216 -59.98 31.32 42.90
CA GLU A 1216 -59.65 31.05 41.49
C GLU A 1216 -60.70 31.67 40.53
N ASP A 1217 -61.99 31.50 40.85
CA ASP A 1217 -63.15 32.03 40.12
C ASP A 1217 -63.17 33.57 39.93
N ALA A 1218 -62.38 34.32 40.69
CA ALA A 1218 -62.37 35.78 40.67
C ALA A 1218 -61.31 36.42 39.74
N LEU A 1219 -60.38 35.62 39.21
CA LEU A 1219 -59.08 36.08 38.67
C LEU A 1219 -59.02 36.11 37.13
N VAL A 1220 -60.16 36.21 36.44
CA VAL A 1220 -60.21 36.37 34.98
C VAL A 1220 -60.52 37.82 34.60
N THR A 1221 -59.47 38.62 34.39
CA THR A 1221 -59.60 39.98 33.85
C THR A 1221 -59.17 40.02 32.37
N ALA A 1222 -60.08 40.45 31.50
CA ALA A 1222 -59.84 40.72 30.08
C ALA A 1222 -59.42 39.55 29.16
N GLY A 1223 -59.48 38.29 29.61
CA GLY A 1223 -59.27 37.11 28.77
C GLY A 1223 -57.83 36.57 28.75
N THR A 1224 -57.01 37.07 29.66
CA THR A 1224 -55.75 36.46 30.12
C THR A 1224 -55.98 36.01 31.57
N LEU A 1225 -55.36 34.91 32.00
CA LEU A 1225 -55.39 34.49 33.40
C LEU A 1225 -54.27 35.25 34.13
N VAL A 1226 -54.65 36.37 34.73
CA VAL A 1226 -53.78 37.32 35.42
C VAL A 1226 -54.29 37.38 36.86
N ILE A 1227 -53.43 36.93 37.78
CA ILE A 1227 -53.74 36.74 39.20
C ILE A 1227 -53.42 38.00 39.97
#